data_AF-A0AAD5L8D0-F1
#
_entry.id   AF-A0AAD5L8D0-F1
#
_cell.length_a   1.000
_cell.length_b   1.000
_cell.length_c   1.000
_cell.angle_alpha   90.00
_cell.angle_beta   90.00
_cell.angle_gamma   90.00
#
_symmetry.space_group_name_H-M   'P 1'
#
loop_
_entity.id
_entity.type
_entity.pdbx_description
1 polymer ?
#
loop_
_entity_poly.entity_id
_entity_poly.type
_entity_poly.pdbx_seq_one_letter_code
_entity_poly.pdbx_strand_id
1 'polypeptide(L)'
;MAAATSATEPPCKYTKYQTTRSSASATGYFDRPRGSDPRAATCRSKLQSKRAKLNQEINKELRLRAGAENLFKATNNKKLRETVSLELSFVNSNLQLLKEQLAVLNSSVEVYQGDQHGGLTHHIPMIPLGLKETKEVPFHDPLHEFIEDHYKDNADNYVEAIAELSDLRQAMRTPSRDATGIGLLYEYYNQLYFFERRFFSPERGLGVFFDWFDSLTGVPSAQRTVAFEKACVLFNLGALHTQIGTRLERGTGEGLDGSVDNFLRAAAVFRFIVDNFTNAPSMDLAPQVLEAFILLMIAQARECLFEKLLLSYRGDSAPAQDIDAYLEQAQEAAELSDSYHRVYDALSIELVKDYVPDSWVALVQVKSQYYKAMAHQLVGSGLVAGIDGRPLSLKTKETLTFMYSEDERANGEPNLAGHAASSKPSKDKVSTIIDIRVPKNDSEQLQLGLSHMRESVLLHEESLRLQRMCRDLKKRDHLSTFLRRAHDAALSAYTRALGDDEFGEALDPPPILASTKLQLSFGQPDFGQHPVDDLFRGLGPLTLFSAKHKWNPPRVAHLRKLHDQGFGFSVRGDGPIIIAGVDGGSIADLAGVREGDVIIGIGDVDVKWSTHEEVVSLIKHARNDLSLKLIQPVEKPAQPSKSMMKTMAKTLPGGRGSTSPTSTTSSSSGVSSAASHSLSNTLAGRSSSSKNNSKSCDRIHAIGRNLPGVRRRDKSLDSHVKYRTDAKSSGKGGRSRDRTITGRLSLAADFFNLSLHSSKDRDRTVDSGTSSQTRSTTAGSRLTWNPFRTKSRERQNGHGHHHLHQQSHHHAMMALKTPSTPPVSGEVICKNIIMR
;
A
#
# COMPACT_ATOMS: atom_id res chain seq x y z
N MET A 1 46.33 8.67 46.18
CA MET A 1 45.71 8.10 47.39
C MET A 1 44.52 8.97 47.75
N ALA A 2 43.34 8.48 48.12
CA ALA A 2 42.82 7.09 48.12
C ALA A 2 41.27 7.14 48.10
N ALA A 3 40.60 6.01 47.77
CA ALA A 3 39.14 5.71 47.87
C ALA A 3 38.14 6.81 47.38
N ALA A 4 37.36 6.68 46.30
CA ALA A 4 36.69 5.54 45.63
C ALA A 4 35.47 4.95 46.38
N THR A 5 34.27 5.27 45.89
CA THR A 5 33.03 4.48 46.06
C THR A 5 32.03 4.90 44.97
N SER A 6 31.82 4.04 43.98
CA SER A 6 30.92 4.31 42.84
C SER A 6 29.76 3.30 42.84
N ALA A 7 28.54 3.76 43.08
CA ALA A 7 27.35 2.92 42.98
C ALA A 7 26.95 2.75 41.50
N THR A 8 27.26 1.59 40.91
CA THR A 8 26.79 1.20 39.57
C THR A 8 25.49 0.42 39.67
N GLU A 9 24.46 0.85 38.94
CA GLU A 9 23.20 0.12 38.80
C GLU A 9 23.44 -1.25 38.12
N PRO A 10 22.70 -2.31 38.52
CA PRO A 10 22.91 -3.64 37.95
C PRO A 10 22.23 -3.79 36.58
N PRO A 11 22.91 -4.36 35.56
CA PRO A 11 22.27 -4.64 34.27
C PRO A 11 21.27 -5.79 34.40
N CYS A 12 20.08 -5.63 33.81
CA CYS A 12 19.04 -6.66 33.76
C CYS A 12 19.55 -7.93 33.05
N LYS A 13 19.80 -8.98 33.83
CA LYS A 13 20.13 -10.31 33.31
C LYS A 13 18.85 -11.08 33.02
N TYR A 14 18.45 -11.15 31.74
CA TYR A 14 17.56 -12.22 31.28
C TYR A 14 18.26 -13.57 31.49
N THR A 15 17.87 -14.30 32.52
CA THR A 15 18.38 -15.64 32.81
C THR A 15 17.85 -16.63 31.79
N LYS A 16 18.76 -17.30 31.06
CA LYS A 16 18.39 -18.44 30.20
C LYS A 16 17.85 -19.58 31.06
N TYR A 17 16.56 -19.82 31.00
CA TYR A 17 15.99 -21.09 31.43
C TYR A 17 16.39 -22.19 30.44
N GLN A 18 17.46 -22.93 30.75
CA GLN A 18 17.78 -24.19 30.06
C GLN A 18 16.92 -25.32 30.64
N THR A 19 15.62 -25.30 30.34
CA THR A 19 14.72 -26.41 30.66
C THR A 19 15.03 -27.59 29.73
N THR A 20 15.44 -28.72 30.30
CA THR A 20 15.62 -29.98 29.56
C THR A 20 14.26 -30.49 29.07
N ARG A 21 13.96 -30.33 27.78
CA ARG A 21 12.69 -30.78 27.18
C ARG A 21 12.77 -32.21 26.66
N SER A 22 11.70 -32.96 26.91
CA SER A 22 11.43 -34.27 26.31
C SER A 22 11.05 -34.15 24.83
N SER A 23 11.14 -35.26 24.10
CA SER A 23 10.97 -35.33 22.65
C SER A 23 9.52 -35.21 22.19
N ALA A 24 9.15 -34.07 21.61
CA ALA A 24 8.01 -33.90 20.71
C ALA A 24 8.38 -32.92 19.59
N SER A 25 7.90 -33.17 18.36
CA SER A 25 7.98 -32.30 17.17
C SER A 25 9.27 -31.46 17.01
N ALA A 26 10.38 -32.08 16.60
CA ALA A 26 11.65 -31.40 16.32
C ALA A 26 11.70 -30.66 14.95
N THR A 27 10.54 -30.41 14.33
CA THR A 27 10.38 -29.84 12.98
C THR A 27 9.62 -28.51 13.06
N GLY A 28 10.31 -27.38 12.88
CA GLY A 28 9.64 -26.07 12.74
C GLY A 28 10.45 -24.83 13.12
N TYR A 29 11.43 -24.92 14.03
CA TYR A 29 12.07 -23.70 14.58
C TYR A 29 13.16 -23.06 13.71
N PHE A 30 13.69 -23.77 12.70
CA PHE A 30 14.82 -23.26 11.90
C PHE A 30 14.42 -22.61 10.56
N ASP A 31 13.37 -23.10 9.90
CA ASP A 31 12.93 -22.67 8.56
C ASP A 31 11.92 -21.50 8.56
N ARG A 32 11.52 -20.98 9.74
CA ARG A 32 10.57 -19.86 9.84
C ARG A 32 11.09 -18.58 9.18
N PRO A 33 10.24 -17.83 8.46
CA PRO A 33 10.67 -16.66 7.70
C PRO A 33 11.20 -15.56 8.63
N ARG A 34 12.44 -15.13 8.37
CA ARG A 34 13.12 -14.12 9.18
C ARG A 34 13.10 -12.78 8.45
N GLY A 35 12.87 -11.71 9.21
CA GLY A 35 13.15 -10.36 8.72
C GLY A 35 14.63 -10.20 8.33
N SER A 36 14.91 -9.27 7.42
CA SER A 36 16.28 -8.94 7.01
C SER A 36 17.12 -8.52 8.21
N ASP A 37 18.31 -9.11 8.38
CA ASP A 37 19.20 -8.82 9.52
C ASP A 37 19.39 -7.31 9.74
N PRO A 38 18.94 -6.74 10.88
CA PRO A 38 19.11 -5.33 11.19
C PRO A 38 20.58 -4.88 11.27
N ARG A 39 21.52 -5.83 11.43
CA ARG A 39 22.97 -5.59 11.51
C ARG A 39 23.65 -5.57 10.14
N ALA A 40 22.98 -6.05 9.08
CA ALA A 40 23.51 -6.03 7.72
C ALA A 40 23.57 -4.58 7.20
N ALA A 41 24.75 -3.96 7.24
CA ALA A 41 24.98 -2.53 7.05
C ALA A 41 24.88 -2.02 5.59
N THR A 42 23.89 -2.51 4.84
CA THR A 42 23.52 -2.06 3.48
C THR A 42 23.15 -0.57 3.43
N CYS A 43 23.15 0.04 2.25
CA CYS A 43 22.66 1.41 2.07
C CYS A 43 21.17 1.55 2.46
N ARG A 44 20.37 0.49 2.26
CA ARG A 44 18.93 0.44 2.60
C ARG A 44 18.68 0.38 4.11
N SER A 45 19.41 -0.44 4.85
CA SER A 45 19.31 -0.46 6.33
C SER A 45 19.87 0.82 6.95
N LYS A 46 20.96 1.38 6.41
CA LYS A 46 21.44 2.73 6.79
C LYS A 46 20.39 3.82 6.54
N LEU A 47 19.62 3.74 5.45
CA LEU A 47 18.52 4.66 5.15
C LEU A 47 17.37 4.49 6.17
N GLN A 48 16.98 3.26 6.47
CA GLN A 48 15.93 2.96 7.45
C GLN A 48 16.33 3.36 8.88
N SER A 49 17.57 3.09 9.32
CA SER A 49 18.05 3.53 10.63
C SER A 49 18.10 5.06 10.78
N LYS A 50 18.30 5.79 9.66
CA LYS A 50 18.16 7.26 9.65
C LYS A 50 16.69 7.70 9.76
N ARG A 51 15.75 7.03 9.08
CA ARG A 51 14.29 7.25 9.27
C ARG A 51 13.90 7.04 10.72
N ALA A 52 14.21 5.89 11.29
CA ALA A 52 13.92 5.56 12.69
C ALA A 52 14.46 6.59 13.68
N LYS A 53 15.69 7.09 13.46
CA LYS A 53 16.26 8.16 14.29
C LYS A 53 15.51 9.50 14.14
N LEU A 54 15.23 9.93 12.92
CA LEU A 54 14.44 11.15 12.67
C LEU A 54 13.02 11.03 13.24
N ASN A 55 12.37 9.87 13.10
CA ASN A 55 11.05 9.59 13.65
C ASN A 55 11.03 9.63 15.19
N GLN A 56 12.10 9.17 15.85
CA GLN A 56 12.28 9.32 17.30
C GLN A 56 12.45 10.79 17.71
N GLU A 57 13.23 11.57 16.94
CA GLU A 57 13.47 13.00 17.19
C GLU A 57 12.20 13.84 16.95
N ILE A 58 11.47 13.59 15.85
CA ILE A 58 10.15 14.18 15.56
C ILE A 58 9.16 13.87 16.67
N ASN A 59 9.08 12.61 17.12
CA ASN A 59 8.19 12.20 18.21
C ASN A 59 8.56 12.87 19.55
N LYS A 60 9.86 13.07 19.83
CA LYS A 60 10.33 13.85 20.99
C LYS A 60 9.89 15.32 20.91
N GLU A 61 10.16 16.00 19.80
CA GLU A 61 9.80 17.42 19.64
C GLU A 61 8.27 17.63 19.65
N LEU A 62 7.48 16.70 19.10
CA LEU A 62 6.01 16.72 19.22
C LEU A 62 5.53 16.63 20.67
N ARG A 63 6.18 15.82 21.52
CA ARG A 63 5.86 15.77 22.98
C ARG A 63 6.25 17.05 23.70
N LEU A 64 7.43 17.62 23.39
CA LEU A 64 7.85 18.92 23.93
C LEU A 64 6.86 20.01 23.53
N ARG A 65 6.43 20.04 22.27
CA ARG A 65 5.40 20.96 21.76
C ARG A 65 4.09 20.83 22.54
N ALA A 66 3.58 19.61 22.70
CA ALA A 66 2.34 19.36 23.44
C ALA A 66 2.44 19.80 24.92
N GLY A 67 3.59 19.54 25.57
CA GLY A 67 3.87 20.01 26.93
C GLY A 67 3.90 21.55 27.02
N ALA A 68 4.60 22.22 26.10
CA ALA A 68 4.68 23.67 26.02
C ALA A 68 3.31 24.31 25.74
N GLU A 69 2.54 23.77 24.79
CA GLU A 69 1.17 24.23 24.51
C GLU A 69 0.26 24.09 25.73
N ASN A 70 0.33 22.98 26.47
CA ASN A 70 -0.48 22.78 27.67
C ASN A 70 -0.06 23.71 28.81
N LEU A 71 1.24 23.94 29.00
CA LEU A 71 1.75 24.92 29.97
C LEU A 71 1.34 26.36 29.60
N PHE A 72 1.36 26.72 28.31
CA PHE A 72 0.89 28.02 27.80
C PHE A 72 -0.61 28.24 28.02
N LYS A 73 -1.41 27.17 27.88
CA LYS A 73 -2.87 27.18 28.14
C LYS A 73 -3.16 27.28 29.64
N ALA A 74 -2.36 26.62 30.48
CA ALA A 74 -2.54 26.60 31.94
C ALA A 74 -1.97 27.82 32.69
N THR A 75 -0.98 28.53 32.13
CA THR A 75 -0.29 29.61 32.85
C THR A 75 -0.94 31.00 32.66
N ASN A 76 -1.20 31.65 33.80
CA ASN A 76 -1.64 33.05 33.88
C ASN A 76 -0.48 34.04 34.14
N ASN A 77 0.74 33.55 34.39
CA ASN A 77 1.90 34.42 34.59
C ASN A 77 2.44 34.91 33.23
N LYS A 78 2.29 36.22 32.96
CA LYS A 78 2.70 36.85 31.69
C LYS A 78 4.16 36.53 31.29
N LYS A 79 5.12 36.64 32.23
CA LYS A 79 6.54 36.39 31.92
C LYS A 79 6.78 34.94 31.51
N LEU A 80 6.21 33.99 32.27
CA LEU A 80 6.30 32.56 31.95
C LEU A 80 5.59 32.25 30.62
N ARG A 81 4.49 32.93 30.32
CA ARG A 81 3.76 32.78 29.04
C ARG A 81 4.58 33.30 27.85
N GLU A 82 5.31 34.39 28.02
CA GLU A 82 6.27 34.92 27.03
C GLU A 82 7.42 33.93 26.81
N THR A 83 8.04 33.40 27.88
CA THR A 83 9.08 32.35 27.77
C THR A 83 8.57 31.11 27.04
N VAL A 84 7.41 30.57 27.43
CA VAL A 84 6.83 29.37 26.79
C VAL A 84 6.44 29.65 25.33
N SER A 85 6.07 30.88 24.97
CA SER A 85 5.85 31.27 23.57
C SER A 85 7.12 31.24 22.73
N LEU A 86 8.26 31.61 23.31
CA LEU A 86 9.57 31.55 22.65
C LEU A 86 10.02 30.09 22.48
N GLU A 87 9.94 29.28 23.54
CA GLU A 87 10.22 27.84 23.47
C GLU A 87 9.34 27.12 22.43
N LEU A 88 8.04 27.45 22.39
CA LEU A 88 7.11 26.91 21.40
C LEU A 88 7.51 27.30 19.96
N SER A 89 8.09 28.49 19.74
CA SER A 89 8.61 28.87 18.42
C SER A 89 9.87 28.07 18.04
N PHE A 90 10.78 27.83 19.00
CA PHE A 90 11.99 27.04 18.80
C PHE A 90 11.67 25.56 18.49
N VAL A 91 10.78 24.94 19.28
CA VAL A 91 10.33 23.56 19.05
C VAL A 91 9.63 23.41 17.69
N ASN A 92 8.82 24.38 17.26
CA ASN A 92 8.22 24.35 15.92
C ASN A 92 9.27 24.49 14.80
N SER A 93 10.31 25.32 14.99
CA SER A 93 11.42 25.43 14.05
C SER A 93 12.25 24.13 13.95
N ASN A 94 12.50 23.47 15.07
CA ASN A 94 13.20 22.18 15.10
C ASN A 94 12.36 21.08 14.43
N LEU A 95 11.07 21.03 14.72
CA LEU A 95 10.13 20.08 14.12
C LEU A 95 10.04 20.25 12.59
N GLN A 96 10.05 21.49 12.10
CA GLN A 96 10.10 21.79 10.66
C GLN A 96 11.41 21.29 10.04
N LEU A 97 12.56 21.60 10.64
CA LEU A 97 13.87 21.14 10.17
C LEU A 97 13.98 19.60 10.13
N LEU A 98 13.45 18.90 11.13
CA LEU A 98 13.43 17.44 11.16
C LEU A 98 12.52 16.84 10.08
N LYS A 99 11.34 17.45 9.84
CA LYS A 99 10.46 17.08 8.72
C LYS A 99 11.13 17.28 7.37
N GLU A 100 11.83 18.40 7.16
CA GLU A 100 12.57 18.65 5.92
C GLU A 100 13.70 17.63 5.71
N GLN A 101 14.44 17.26 6.76
CA GLN A 101 15.44 16.19 6.68
C GLN A 101 14.82 14.84 6.31
N LEU A 102 13.65 14.51 6.87
CA LEU A 102 12.93 13.28 6.54
C LEU A 102 12.34 13.32 5.12
N ALA A 103 11.84 14.46 4.65
CA ALA A 103 11.33 14.64 3.29
C ALA A 103 12.45 14.50 2.24
N VAL A 104 13.62 15.10 2.49
CA VAL A 104 14.82 14.91 1.64
C VAL A 104 15.23 13.43 1.61
N LEU A 105 15.19 12.75 2.75
CA LEU A 105 15.48 11.31 2.84
C LEU A 105 14.42 10.47 2.09
N ASN A 106 13.14 10.82 2.20
CA ASN A 106 12.04 10.16 1.50
C ASN A 106 12.00 10.48 0.00
N SER A 107 12.64 11.56 -0.45
CA SER A 107 12.93 11.79 -1.87
C SER A 107 13.98 10.84 -2.45
N SER A 108 14.76 10.14 -1.60
CA SER A 108 15.91 9.32 -2.03
C SER A 108 15.50 8.04 -2.76
N VAL A 109 15.39 8.16 -4.08
CA VAL A 109 15.02 7.09 -5.02
C VAL A 109 16.17 6.11 -5.29
N GLU A 110 17.40 6.61 -5.44
CA GLU A 110 18.56 5.89 -6.00
C GLU A 110 18.91 4.62 -5.20
N VAL A 111 18.72 4.67 -3.87
CA VAL A 111 18.93 3.55 -2.92
C VAL A 111 18.08 2.31 -3.26
N TYR A 112 17.00 2.47 -4.02
CA TYR A 112 16.15 1.37 -4.49
C TYR A 112 16.54 0.90 -5.90
N GLN A 113 16.91 1.81 -6.79
CA GLN A 113 17.22 1.54 -8.21
C GLN A 113 18.60 0.90 -8.46
N GLY A 114 19.57 1.10 -7.55
CA GLY A 114 20.75 0.24 -7.43
C GLY A 114 21.95 0.59 -8.31
N ASP A 115 23.15 0.48 -7.73
CA ASP A 115 24.43 0.82 -8.35
C ASP A 115 24.96 -0.26 -9.33
N GLN A 116 24.08 -0.97 -10.03
CA GLN A 116 24.48 -2.02 -10.97
C GLN A 116 25.03 -1.43 -12.28
N HIS A 117 26.34 -1.19 -12.30
CA HIS A 117 27.20 -1.19 -13.48
C HIS A 117 26.69 -0.37 -14.69
N GLY A 118 26.45 0.93 -14.49
CA GLY A 118 26.28 1.90 -15.58
C GLY A 118 24.88 2.02 -16.20
N GLY A 119 23.96 1.08 -15.92
CA GLY A 119 22.60 1.08 -16.48
C GLY A 119 21.75 2.31 -16.14
N LEU A 120 22.04 3.00 -15.02
CA LEU A 120 21.32 4.19 -14.55
C LEU A 120 21.33 5.39 -15.52
N THR A 121 22.12 5.37 -16.60
CA THR A 121 22.20 6.51 -17.55
C THR A 121 21.21 6.46 -18.72
N HIS A 122 20.28 5.49 -18.72
CA HIS A 122 19.36 5.21 -19.85
C HIS A 122 17.86 5.30 -19.55
N HIS A 123 17.44 5.59 -18.30
CA HIS A 123 16.03 5.60 -17.90
C HIS A 123 15.72 6.74 -16.91
N ILE A 124 14.47 7.19 -16.85
CA ILE A 124 14.01 8.13 -15.80
C ILE A 124 13.79 7.36 -14.48
N PRO A 125 14.18 7.91 -13.32
CA PRO A 125 13.83 7.35 -12.02
C PRO A 125 12.32 7.20 -11.82
N MET A 126 11.92 6.03 -11.33
CA MET A 126 10.61 5.75 -10.73
C MET A 126 10.58 6.21 -9.25
N ILE A 127 9.40 6.34 -8.68
CA ILE A 127 9.14 6.68 -7.28
C ILE A 127 8.74 5.40 -6.51
N PRO A 128 9.56 4.92 -5.55
CA PRO A 128 9.17 3.93 -4.57
C PRO A 128 8.64 4.58 -3.30
N LEU A 129 7.70 3.92 -2.63
CA LEU A 129 7.15 4.34 -1.35
C LEU A 129 7.99 3.78 -0.18
N GLY A 130 8.14 4.56 0.89
CA GLY A 130 8.78 4.11 2.13
C GLY A 130 7.90 3.14 2.92
N LEU A 131 8.51 2.20 3.64
CA LEU A 131 7.75 1.41 4.63
C LEU A 131 7.41 2.30 5.84
N LYS A 132 6.17 2.21 6.33
CA LYS A 132 5.78 2.67 7.66
C LYS A 132 6.57 1.89 8.72
N GLU A 133 7.00 2.60 9.75
CA GLU A 133 7.68 2.02 10.90
C GLU A 133 6.69 1.79 12.04
N THR A 134 6.98 0.81 12.90
CA THR A 134 6.21 0.56 14.14
C THR A 134 7.15 0.34 15.32
N LYS A 135 6.68 0.67 16.53
CA LYS A 135 7.30 0.22 17.79
C LYS A 135 7.07 -1.28 18.00
N GLU A 136 7.72 -1.81 19.04
CA GLU A 136 7.43 -3.12 19.62
C GLU A 136 6.12 -3.03 20.42
N VAL A 137 5.40 -4.14 20.50
CA VAL A 137 4.09 -4.24 21.17
C VAL A 137 4.17 -5.35 22.21
N PRO A 138 3.95 -5.08 23.50
CA PRO A 138 3.98 -6.09 24.55
C PRO A 138 2.71 -6.94 24.49
N PHE A 139 2.79 -8.10 23.86
CA PHE A 139 1.68 -9.05 23.78
C PHE A 139 1.55 -9.96 25.01
N HIS A 140 2.64 -10.18 25.76
CA HIS A 140 2.70 -11.17 26.85
C HIS A 140 1.59 -10.98 27.89
N ASP A 141 1.71 -9.98 28.75
CA ASP A 141 0.83 -9.80 29.91
C ASP A 141 -0.65 -9.58 29.49
N PRO A 142 -0.97 -8.77 28.45
CA PRO A 142 -2.35 -8.59 28.00
C PRO A 142 -3.02 -9.87 27.48
N LEU A 143 -2.28 -10.79 26.85
CA LEU A 143 -2.83 -12.06 26.38
C LEU A 143 -2.90 -13.10 27.48
N HIS A 144 -1.91 -13.13 28.39
CA HIS A 144 -1.90 -14.00 29.56
C HIS A 144 -3.12 -13.73 30.45
N GLU A 145 -3.34 -12.46 30.85
CA GLU A 145 -4.53 -12.02 31.61
C GLU A 145 -5.85 -12.33 30.88
N PHE A 146 -5.90 -12.17 29.54
CA PHE A 146 -7.11 -12.45 28.77
C PHE A 146 -7.42 -13.95 28.69
N ILE A 147 -6.41 -14.82 28.62
CA ILE A 147 -6.61 -16.27 28.61
C ILE A 147 -7.09 -16.76 29.98
N GLU A 148 -6.44 -16.32 31.07
CA GLU A 148 -6.87 -16.68 32.42
C GLU A 148 -8.29 -16.18 32.73
N ASP A 149 -8.63 -14.94 32.33
CA ASP A 149 -9.92 -14.35 32.70
C ASP A 149 -11.07 -14.61 31.72
N HIS A 150 -10.87 -14.53 30.40
CA HIS A 150 -11.94 -14.79 29.43
C HIS A 150 -12.11 -16.29 29.17
N TYR A 151 -11.01 -17.01 28.95
CA TYR A 151 -11.06 -18.41 28.56
C TYR A 151 -11.13 -19.38 29.75
N LYS A 152 -10.68 -18.96 30.95
CA LYS A 152 -10.57 -19.81 32.15
C LYS A 152 -9.72 -21.07 31.89
N ASP A 153 -8.66 -20.89 31.13
CA ASP A 153 -7.65 -21.89 30.78
C ASP A 153 -6.28 -21.42 31.29
N ASN A 154 -5.31 -22.33 31.44
CA ASN A 154 -3.97 -21.96 31.90
C ASN A 154 -3.20 -21.23 30.80
N ALA A 155 -2.90 -19.95 31.00
CA ALA A 155 -2.18 -19.12 30.05
C ALA A 155 -0.73 -19.57 29.79
N ASP A 156 -0.09 -20.27 30.73
CA ASP A 156 1.26 -20.80 30.56
C ASP A 156 1.36 -21.81 29.40
N ASN A 157 0.26 -22.50 29.08
CA ASN A 157 0.16 -23.40 27.92
C ASN A 157 0.33 -22.67 26.57
N TYR A 158 0.16 -21.34 26.55
CA TYR A 158 0.13 -20.50 25.34
C TYR A 158 1.31 -19.53 25.23
N VAL A 159 2.26 -19.55 26.18
CA VAL A 159 3.44 -18.66 26.16
C VAL A 159 4.24 -18.79 24.85
N GLU A 160 4.32 -19.99 24.26
CA GLU A 160 4.98 -20.20 22.97
C GLU A 160 4.23 -19.55 21.80
N ALA A 161 2.89 -19.63 21.78
CA ALA A 161 2.06 -18.97 20.77
C ALA A 161 2.13 -17.44 20.89
N ILE A 162 2.23 -16.91 22.10
CA ILE A 162 2.41 -15.47 22.35
C ILE A 162 3.82 -15.02 21.92
N ALA A 163 4.85 -15.82 22.19
CA ALA A 163 6.21 -15.58 21.70
C ALA A 163 6.28 -15.62 20.17
N GLU A 164 5.63 -16.59 19.53
CA GLU A 164 5.58 -16.74 18.07
C GLU A 164 4.86 -15.57 17.38
N LEU A 165 3.72 -15.12 17.92
CA LEU A 165 3.05 -13.89 17.45
C LEU A 165 3.96 -12.65 17.59
N SER A 166 4.74 -12.59 18.68
CA SER A 166 5.67 -11.49 18.95
C SER A 166 6.87 -11.51 18.00
N ASP A 167 7.46 -12.68 17.74
CA ASP A 167 8.58 -12.89 16.81
C ASP A 167 8.16 -12.61 15.35
N LEU A 168 6.99 -13.09 14.93
CA LEU A 168 6.42 -12.82 13.60
C LEU A 168 6.18 -11.31 13.41
N ARG A 169 5.60 -10.64 14.42
CA ARG A 169 5.45 -9.17 14.40
C ARG A 169 6.80 -8.46 14.40
N GLN A 170 7.81 -8.97 15.10
CA GLN A 170 9.13 -8.38 15.14
C GLN A 170 9.85 -8.51 13.78
N ALA A 171 9.71 -9.66 13.12
CA ALA A 171 10.27 -9.93 11.80
C ALA A 171 9.68 -9.02 10.72
N MET A 172 8.34 -8.84 10.70
CA MET A 172 7.65 -8.04 9.66
C MET A 172 7.94 -6.52 9.72
N ARG A 173 8.59 -6.03 10.80
CA ARG A 173 9.12 -4.65 10.88
C ARG A 173 10.28 -4.41 9.91
N THR A 174 11.00 -5.46 9.53
CA THR A 174 12.15 -5.41 8.62
C THR A 174 12.01 -6.51 7.56
N PRO A 175 11.04 -6.43 6.63
CA PRO A 175 10.85 -7.44 5.62
C PRO A 175 11.99 -7.38 4.59
N SER A 176 12.39 -8.54 4.08
CA SER A 176 13.31 -8.62 2.94
C SER A 176 12.63 -8.06 1.67
N ARG A 177 13.42 -7.68 0.66
CA ARG A 177 12.91 -7.00 -0.55
C ARG A 177 12.74 -8.01 -1.67
N ASP A 178 11.88 -8.98 -1.44
CA ASP A 178 11.69 -10.18 -2.26
C ASP A 178 10.40 -10.90 -1.83
N ALA A 179 10.10 -12.03 -2.48
CA ALA A 179 8.94 -12.86 -2.19
C ALA A 179 8.85 -13.31 -0.72
N THR A 180 9.97 -13.51 -0.03
CA THR A 180 10.00 -13.88 1.40
C THR A 180 9.43 -12.77 2.27
N GLY A 181 9.76 -11.50 1.97
CA GLY A 181 9.27 -10.34 2.70
C GLY A 181 7.80 -10.02 2.38
N ILE A 182 7.35 -10.34 1.17
CA ILE A 182 5.93 -10.31 0.79
C ILE A 182 5.16 -11.36 1.61
N GLY A 183 5.63 -12.62 1.60
CA GLY A 183 5.01 -13.71 2.36
C GLY A 183 4.94 -13.43 3.85
N LEU A 184 6.01 -12.90 4.44
CA LEU A 184 6.08 -12.51 5.87
C LEU A 184 5.03 -11.44 6.25
N LEU A 185 4.73 -10.49 5.36
CA LEU A 185 3.69 -9.48 5.58
C LEU A 185 2.28 -10.08 5.47
N TYR A 186 2.05 -10.96 4.49
CA TYR A 186 0.79 -11.70 4.37
C TYR A 186 0.55 -12.65 5.54
N GLU A 187 1.57 -13.38 6.00
CA GLU A 187 1.50 -14.30 7.13
C GLU A 187 1.05 -13.56 8.39
N TYR A 188 1.69 -12.42 8.70
CA TYR A 188 1.28 -11.60 9.84
C TYR A 188 -0.13 -11.02 9.66
N TYR A 189 -0.48 -10.50 8.48
CA TYR A 189 -1.82 -10.00 8.18
C TYR A 189 -2.91 -11.07 8.38
N ASN A 190 -2.64 -12.31 7.94
CA ASN A 190 -3.55 -13.44 8.08
C ASN A 190 -3.63 -13.91 9.55
N GLN A 191 -2.53 -13.88 10.33
CA GLN A 191 -2.60 -14.13 11.78
C GLN A 191 -3.47 -13.10 12.51
N LEU A 192 -3.51 -11.84 12.03
CA LEU A 192 -4.41 -10.82 12.59
C LEU A 192 -5.91 -11.11 12.38
N TYR A 193 -6.30 -12.07 11.53
CA TYR A 193 -7.69 -12.57 11.48
C TYR A 193 -8.04 -13.39 12.72
N PHE A 194 -7.16 -14.34 13.10
CA PHE A 194 -7.34 -15.18 14.29
C PHE A 194 -7.21 -14.35 15.57
N PHE A 195 -6.19 -13.51 15.64
CA PHE A 195 -5.92 -12.63 16.77
C PHE A 195 -7.11 -11.71 17.12
N GLU A 196 -7.70 -11.06 16.11
CA GLU A 196 -8.88 -10.22 16.29
C GLU A 196 -10.07 -11.03 16.83
N ARG A 197 -10.35 -12.20 16.25
CA ARG A 197 -11.47 -13.05 16.68
C ARG A 197 -11.28 -13.62 18.09
N ARG A 198 -10.04 -13.89 18.53
CA ARG A 198 -9.76 -14.48 19.84
C ARG A 198 -9.66 -13.48 20.99
N PHE A 199 -9.15 -12.26 20.76
CA PHE A 199 -8.78 -11.35 21.85
C PHE A 199 -9.48 -9.98 21.84
N PHE A 200 -10.27 -9.65 20.82
CA PHE A 200 -10.93 -8.34 20.71
C PHE A 200 -12.45 -8.47 20.88
N SER A 201 -12.93 -8.11 22.06
CA SER A 201 -14.35 -8.01 22.37
C SER A 201 -14.83 -6.56 22.24
N PRO A 202 -16.05 -6.28 21.73
CA PRO A 202 -16.64 -4.95 21.77
C PRO A 202 -16.81 -4.38 23.19
N GLU A 203 -16.85 -5.26 24.21
CA GLU A 203 -17.07 -4.91 25.62
C GLU A 203 -15.78 -4.86 26.44
N ARG A 204 -14.70 -5.51 25.99
CA ARG A 204 -13.37 -5.53 26.62
C ARG A 204 -12.30 -5.39 25.54
N GLY A 205 -11.69 -4.22 25.47
CA GLY A 205 -10.51 -3.99 24.63
C GLY A 205 -9.23 -4.41 25.36
N LEU A 206 -8.44 -5.28 24.73
CA LEU A 206 -7.31 -6.05 25.26
C LEU A 206 -6.23 -5.30 26.08
N GLY A 207 -6.09 -3.98 25.94
CA GLY A 207 -5.02 -3.20 26.57
C GLY A 207 -3.98 -2.73 25.57
N VAL A 208 -3.67 -3.57 24.58
CA VAL A 208 -2.74 -3.31 23.47
C VAL A 208 -3.04 -2.01 22.71
N PHE A 209 -1.97 -1.30 22.36
CA PHE A 209 -1.94 -0.20 21.39
C PHE A 209 -0.96 -0.53 20.28
N PHE A 210 -1.33 -0.22 19.04
CA PHE A 210 -0.51 -0.32 17.84
C PHE A 210 0.05 1.06 17.50
N ASP A 211 1.36 1.24 17.66
CA ASP A 211 2.08 2.49 17.43
C ASP A 211 2.80 2.46 16.06
N TRP A 212 2.24 3.17 15.09
CA TRP A 212 2.83 3.33 13.76
C TRP A 212 3.28 4.75 13.49
N PHE A 213 4.25 4.90 12.59
CA PHE A 213 4.71 6.17 12.07
C PHE A 213 4.19 6.37 10.65
N ASP A 214 3.82 7.60 10.32
CA ASP A 214 3.49 8.04 8.97
C ASP A 214 4.72 7.94 8.06
N SER A 215 4.56 7.29 6.90
CA SER A 215 5.64 6.88 6.00
C SER A 215 6.39 8.05 5.34
N LEU A 216 5.74 9.20 5.13
CA LEU A 216 6.35 10.37 4.51
C LEU A 216 6.80 11.41 5.53
N THR A 217 6.01 11.64 6.59
CA THR A 217 6.20 12.75 7.55
C THR A 217 6.71 12.33 8.93
N GLY A 218 6.77 11.04 9.23
CA GLY A 218 7.27 10.52 10.52
C GLY A 218 6.37 10.82 11.72
N VAL A 219 5.16 11.34 11.49
CA VAL A 219 4.20 11.64 12.55
C VAL A 219 3.68 10.33 13.17
N PRO A 220 3.77 10.15 14.50
CA PRO A 220 3.28 8.95 15.16
C PRO A 220 1.75 8.94 15.22
N SER A 221 1.15 7.77 15.03
CA SER A 221 -0.28 7.50 15.16
C SER A 221 -0.49 6.19 15.94
N ALA A 222 -1.40 6.20 16.91
CA ALA A 222 -1.65 5.05 17.78
C ALA A 222 -3.14 4.73 17.89
N GLN A 223 -3.52 3.46 17.71
CA GLN A 223 -4.88 2.97 17.98
C GLN A 223 -4.87 1.63 18.71
N ARG A 224 -6.03 1.25 19.26
CA ARG A 224 -6.29 -0.08 19.86
C ARG A 224 -7.03 -1.02 18.90
N THR A 225 -7.21 -0.65 17.63
CA THR A 225 -7.99 -1.43 16.65
C THR A 225 -7.06 -2.34 15.85
N VAL A 226 -7.46 -3.60 15.65
CA VAL A 226 -6.71 -4.50 14.75
C VAL A 226 -6.84 -4.05 13.28
N ALA A 227 -7.92 -3.33 12.94
CA ALA A 227 -8.08 -2.68 11.64
C ALA A 227 -6.94 -1.70 11.31
N PHE A 228 -6.45 -0.92 12.29
CA PHE A 228 -5.32 -0.02 12.06
C PHE A 228 -4.00 -0.77 11.82
N GLU A 229 -3.72 -1.81 12.60
CA GLU A 229 -2.57 -2.69 12.37
C GLU A 229 -2.63 -3.32 10.98
N LYS A 230 -3.78 -3.89 10.60
CA LYS A 230 -4.05 -4.47 9.27
C LYS A 230 -3.80 -3.46 8.15
N ALA A 231 -4.34 -2.25 8.24
CA ALA A 231 -4.12 -1.20 7.23
C ALA A 231 -2.65 -0.82 7.08
N CYS A 232 -1.89 -0.76 8.18
CA CYS A 232 -0.46 -0.44 8.14
C CYS A 232 0.41 -1.57 7.56
N VAL A 233 0.07 -2.83 7.87
CA VAL A 233 0.72 -4.01 7.28
C VAL A 233 0.46 -4.09 5.78
N LEU A 234 -0.79 -3.83 5.34
CA LEU A 234 -1.13 -3.73 3.92
C LEU A 234 -0.38 -2.57 3.24
N PHE A 235 -0.31 -1.39 3.87
CA PHE A 235 0.47 -0.29 3.31
C PHE A 235 1.93 -0.69 3.10
N ASN A 236 2.53 -1.40 4.05
CA ASN A 236 3.88 -1.94 3.93
C ASN A 236 4.02 -2.98 2.82
N LEU A 237 3.01 -3.82 2.59
CA LEU A 237 2.98 -4.77 1.46
C LEU A 237 2.96 -4.03 0.11
N GLY A 238 2.07 -3.04 -0.06
CA GLY A 238 2.03 -2.20 -1.25
C GLY A 238 3.34 -1.44 -1.47
N ALA A 239 3.87 -0.81 -0.43
CA ALA A 239 5.15 -0.10 -0.49
C ALA A 239 6.34 -1.05 -0.78
N LEU A 240 6.33 -2.28 -0.26
CA LEU A 240 7.35 -3.29 -0.55
C LEU A 240 7.35 -3.69 -2.02
N HIS A 241 6.18 -3.90 -2.63
CA HIS A 241 6.05 -4.11 -4.07
C HIS A 241 6.66 -2.95 -4.88
N THR A 242 6.43 -1.68 -4.49
CA THR A 242 7.10 -0.55 -5.18
C THR A 242 8.63 -0.61 -5.07
N GLN A 243 9.18 -1.03 -3.93
CA GLN A 243 10.63 -1.18 -3.71
C GLN A 243 11.24 -2.37 -4.47
N ILE A 244 10.43 -3.36 -4.85
CA ILE A 244 10.83 -4.49 -5.69
C ILE A 244 10.77 -4.07 -7.17
N GLY A 245 9.64 -3.53 -7.63
CA GLY A 245 9.47 -3.07 -9.02
C GLY A 245 10.51 -2.03 -9.43
N THR A 246 10.80 -1.04 -8.56
CA THR A 246 11.86 -0.05 -8.82
C THR A 246 13.29 -0.60 -8.86
N ARG A 247 13.52 -1.87 -8.46
CA ARG A 247 14.85 -2.51 -8.46
C ARG A 247 15.07 -3.45 -9.66
N LEU A 248 14.03 -3.81 -10.39
CA LEU A 248 14.14 -4.74 -11.52
C LEU A 248 14.77 -4.04 -12.74
N GLU A 249 15.47 -4.82 -13.56
CA GLU A 249 16.26 -4.30 -14.68
C GLU A 249 15.35 -3.92 -15.86
N ARG A 250 15.25 -2.61 -16.14
CA ARG A 250 14.35 -2.08 -17.16
C ARG A 250 14.90 -2.14 -18.60
N GLY A 251 16.09 -2.75 -18.76
CA GLY A 251 16.69 -3.05 -20.06
C GLY A 251 16.25 -4.40 -20.66
N THR A 252 15.49 -5.22 -19.92
CA THR A 252 15.03 -6.55 -20.37
C THR A 252 13.50 -6.67 -20.30
N GLY A 253 12.91 -7.48 -21.18
CA GLY A 253 11.46 -7.71 -21.19
C GLY A 253 10.95 -8.33 -19.88
N GLU A 254 11.69 -9.29 -19.32
CA GLU A 254 11.37 -9.95 -18.05
C GLU A 254 11.40 -8.98 -16.86
N GLY A 255 12.43 -8.14 -16.76
CA GLY A 255 12.54 -7.14 -15.70
C GLY A 255 11.46 -6.05 -15.80
N LEU A 256 11.02 -5.71 -17.01
CA LEU A 256 9.88 -4.82 -17.25
C LEU A 256 8.54 -5.47 -16.88
N ASP A 257 8.29 -6.72 -17.28
CA ASP A 257 7.07 -7.45 -16.89
C ASP A 257 6.96 -7.62 -15.38
N GLY A 258 8.06 -7.97 -14.71
CA GLY A 258 8.13 -8.01 -13.25
C GLY A 258 7.94 -6.64 -12.58
N SER A 259 8.35 -5.55 -13.26
CA SER A 259 8.10 -4.17 -12.78
C SER A 259 6.61 -3.83 -12.85
N VAL A 260 5.97 -4.17 -13.98
CA VAL A 260 4.52 -3.99 -14.20
C VAL A 260 3.70 -4.76 -13.17
N ASP A 261 3.98 -6.05 -12.97
CA ASP A 261 3.32 -6.89 -11.97
C ASP A 261 3.46 -6.28 -10.55
N ASN A 262 4.64 -5.83 -10.16
CA ASN A 262 4.84 -5.24 -8.84
C ASN A 262 4.11 -3.89 -8.67
N PHE A 263 4.13 -2.99 -9.65
CA PHE A 263 3.37 -1.74 -9.55
C PHE A 263 1.85 -1.99 -9.54
N LEU A 264 1.36 -2.96 -10.33
CA LEU A 264 -0.06 -3.33 -10.32
C LEU A 264 -0.49 -3.99 -9.00
N ARG A 265 0.35 -4.84 -8.38
CA ARG A 265 0.11 -5.36 -7.02
C ARG A 265 0.12 -4.27 -5.96
N ALA A 266 1.00 -3.27 -6.09
CA ALA A 266 0.97 -2.10 -5.20
C ALA A 266 -0.35 -1.32 -5.33
N ALA A 267 -0.80 -1.03 -6.56
CA ALA A 267 -2.08 -0.39 -6.82
C ALA A 267 -3.27 -1.19 -6.25
N ALA A 268 -3.28 -2.52 -6.43
CA ALA A 268 -4.28 -3.43 -5.87
C ALA A 268 -4.38 -3.35 -4.34
N VAL A 269 -3.23 -3.35 -3.64
CA VAL A 269 -3.20 -3.29 -2.18
C VAL A 269 -3.65 -1.92 -1.67
N PHE A 270 -3.26 -0.82 -2.32
CA PHE A 270 -3.75 0.52 -1.94
C PHE A 270 -5.24 0.69 -2.23
N ARG A 271 -5.76 0.18 -3.35
CA ARG A 271 -7.21 0.15 -3.65
C ARG A 271 -7.97 -0.62 -2.56
N PHE A 272 -7.49 -1.80 -2.19
CA PHE A 272 -8.09 -2.59 -1.12
C PHE A 272 -8.11 -1.84 0.22
N ILE A 273 -7.09 -1.03 0.53
CA ILE A 273 -7.11 -0.17 1.74
C ILE A 273 -8.21 0.90 1.64
N VAL A 274 -8.31 1.63 0.51
CA VAL A 274 -9.35 2.65 0.28
C VAL A 274 -10.75 2.07 0.45
N ASP A 275 -11.00 0.90 -0.15
CA ASP A 275 -12.34 0.31 -0.21
C ASP A 275 -12.80 -0.29 1.14
N ASN A 276 -11.86 -0.68 2.01
CA ASN A 276 -12.17 -1.40 3.26
C ASN A 276 -11.91 -0.62 4.57
N PHE A 277 -11.07 0.42 4.57
CA PHE A 277 -10.60 1.09 5.79
C PHE A 277 -10.97 2.59 5.84
N THR A 278 -12.26 2.85 6.05
CA THR A 278 -12.88 4.19 5.91
C THR A 278 -12.45 5.27 6.91
N ASN A 279 -11.84 4.89 8.04
CA ASN A 279 -11.47 5.83 9.12
C ASN A 279 -9.94 5.97 9.24
N ALA A 280 -9.31 6.57 8.23
CA ALA A 280 -7.88 6.81 8.16
C ALA A 280 -7.35 7.66 9.34
N PRO A 281 -6.39 7.16 10.15
CA PRO A 281 -5.85 7.91 11.30
C PRO A 281 -4.48 8.55 11.04
N SER A 282 -3.82 8.22 9.93
CA SER A 282 -2.57 8.85 9.44
C SER A 282 -2.74 9.28 7.99
N MET A 283 -1.98 10.27 7.54
CA MET A 283 -2.17 10.87 6.21
C MET A 283 -1.79 9.93 5.08
N ASP A 284 -0.80 9.05 5.28
CA ASP A 284 -0.52 7.95 4.33
C ASP A 284 -1.65 6.93 4.14
N LEU A 285 -2.66 6.92 5.01
CA LEU A 285 -3.86 6.08 4.85
C LEU A 285 -5.08 6.88 4.38
N ALA A 286 -4.96 8.20 4.15
CA ALA A 286 -6.07 9.03 3.70
C ALA A 286 -6.48 8.67 2.25
N PRO A 287 -7.77 8.53 1.92
CA PRO A 287 -8.21 8.10 0.59
C PRO A 287 -7.63 8.94 -0.56
N GLN A 288 -7.57 10.27 -0.41
CA GLN A 288 -7.04 11.18 -1.44
C GLN A 288 -5.54 10.94 -1.72
N VAL A 289 -4.77 10.57 -0.68
CA VAL A 289 -3.34 10.25 -0.79
C VAL A 289 -3.15 8.87 -1.42
N LEU A 290 -3.94 7.88 -0.99
CA LEU A 290 -3.92 6.54 -1.56
C LEU A 290 -4.34 6.53 -3.05
N GLU A 291 -5.34 7.31 -3.45
CA GLU A 291 -5.73 7.48 -4.86
C GLU A 291 -4.59 8.09 -5.70
N ALA A 292 -3.89 9.11 -5.20
CA ALA A 292 -2.71 9.65 -5.86
C ALA A 292 -1.57 8.62 -5.98
N PHE A 293 -1.39 7.74 -4.99
CA PHE A 293 -0.45 6.61 -5.08
C PHE A 293 -0.90 5.54 -6.07
N ILE A 294 -2.20 5.20 -6.13
CA ILE A 294 -2.76 4.24 -7.11
C ILE A 294 -2.51 4.75 -8.54
N LEU A 295 -2.83 6.02 -8.83
CA LEU A 295 -2.58 6.64 -10.12
C LEU A 295 -1.07 6.63 -10.46
N LEU A 296 -0.20 6.97 -9.49
CA LEU A 296 1.24 6.94 -9.68
C LEU A 296 1.76 5.52 -10.00
N MET A 297 1.24 4.48 -9.33
CA MET A 297 1.63 3.10 -9.63
C MET A 297 1.17 2.67 -11.03
N ILE A 298 -0.05 3.03 -11.44
CA ILE A 298 -0.56 2.72 -12.80
C ILE A 298 0.26 3.44 -13.87
N ALA A 299 0.63 4.71 -13.67
CA ALA A 299 1.49 5.45 -14.60
C ALA A 299 2.90 4.83 -14.71
N GLN A 300 3.48 4.35 -13.60
CA GLN A 300 4.78 3.67 -13.60
C GLN A 300 4.71 2.27 -14.24
N ALA A 301 3.59 1.55 -14.10
CA ALA A 301 3.35 0.32 -14.86
C ALA A 301 3.23 0.61 -16.38
N ARG A 302 2.54 1.69 -16.76
CA ARG A 302 2.43 2.11 -18.18
C ARG A 302 3.78 2.53 -18.76
N GLU A 303 4.62 3.21 -17.99
CA GLU A 303 6.00 3.52 -18.39
C GLU A 303 6.81 2.25 -18.67
N CYS A 304 6.72 1.22 -17.83
CA CYS A 304 7.40 -0.06 -18.08
C CYS A 304 6.86 -0.80 -19.32
N LEU A 305 5.55 -0.74 -19.61
CA LEU A 305 5.01 -1.29 -20.86
C LEU A 305 5.45 -0.50 -22.09
N PHE A 306 5.52 0.83 -21.99
CA PHE A 306 6.05 1.69 -23.06
C PHE A 306 7.55 1.43 -23.31
N GLU A 307 8.36 1.32 -22.25
CA GLU A 307 9.75 0.88 -22.36
C GLU A 307 9.87 -0.50 -23.03
N LYS A 308 8.96 -1.44 -22.72
CA LYS A 308 8.92 -2.77 -23.35
C LYS A 308 8.53 -2.73 -24.83
N LEU A 309 7.58 -1.85 -25.20
CA LEU A 309 7.25 -1.57 -26.60
C LEU A 309 8.49 -1.05 -27.35
N LEU A 310 9.19 -0.05 -26.80
CA LEU A 310 10.41 0.50 -27.39
C LEU A 310 11.55 -0.54 -27.51
N LEU A 311 11.65 -1.51 -26.58
CA LEU A 311 12.62 -2.61 -26.70
C LEU A 311 12.28 -3.57 -27.86
N SER A 312 11.01 -3.78 -28.18
CA SER A 312 10.61 -4.67 -29.30
C SER A 312 11.05 -4.16 -30.68
N TYR A 313 11.36 -2.86 -30.80
CA TYR A 313 11.93 -2.22 -31.99
C TYR A 313 13.46 -2.06 -31.92
N ARG A 314 14.16 -2.77 -31.02
CA ARG A 314 15.63 -2.68 -30.87
C ARG A 314 16.30 -4.06 -30.96
N GLY A 315 17.27 -4.17 -31.88
CA GLY A 315 18.13 -5.34 -32.06
C GLY A 315 18.03 -5.96 -33.45
N ASP A 316 18.91 -6.92 -33.75
CA ASP A 316 19.09 -7.48 -35.11
C ASP A 316 17.87 -8.24 -35.66
N SER A 317 16.90 -8.55 -34.81
CA SER A 317 15.63 -9.21 -35.16
C SER A 317 14.40 -8.28 -35.04
N ALA A 318 14.61 -6.97 -34.86
CA ALA A 318 13.52 -6.01 -34.79
C ALA A 318 12.76 -5.91 -36.13
N PRO A 319 11.44 -5.69 -36.12
CA PRO A 319 10.69 -5.41 -37.34
C PRO A 319 11.14 -4.09 -37.96
N ALA A 320 11.00 -3.96 -39.28
CA ALA A 320 11.28 -2.71 -39.99
C ALA A 320 10.44 -1.57 -39.40
N GLN A 321 11.09 -0.48 -38.98
CA GLN A 321 10.44 0.62 -38.28
C GLN A 321 9.77 1.59 -39.27
N ASP A 322 8.57 1.21 -39.71
CA ASP A 322 7.75 2.01 -40.63
C ASP A 322 7.02 3.18 -39.94
N ILE A 323 6.35 4.01 -40.75
CA ILE A 323 5.61 5.19 -40.27
C ILE A 323 4.55 4.80 -39.26
N ASP A 324 3.83 3.69 -39.50
CA ASP A 324 2.74 3.26 -38.63
C ASP A 324 3.26 2.80 -37.27
N ALA A 325 4.42 2.13 -37.21
CA ALA A 325 5.11 1.78 -35.98
C ALA A 325 5.56 3.01 -35.18
N TYR A 326 6.00 4.08 -35.85
CA TYR A 326 6.30 5.36 -35.21
C TYR A 326 5.04 6.04 -34.65
N LEU A 327 3.93 6.05 -35.41
CA LEU A 327 2.66 6.62 -34.96
C LEU A 327 2.06 5.85 -33.78
N GLU A 328 2.12 4.52 -33.80
CA GLU A 328 1.69 3.68 -32.67
C GLU A 328 2.49 3.96 -31.39
N GLN A 329 3.82 4.03 -31.49
CA GLN A 329 4.67 4.44 -30.37
C GLN A 329 4.36 5.87 -29.88
N ALA A 330 4.00 6.79 -30.78
CA ALA A 330 3.65 8.16 -30.43
C ALA A 330 2.33 8.26 -29.65
N GLN A 331 1.31 7.48 -30.01
CA GLN A 331 0.03 7.50 -29.30
C GLN A 331 0.15 6.91 -27.89
N GLU A 332 0.93 5.84 -27.72
CA GLU A 332 1.24 5.26 -26.40
C GLU A 332 2.07 6.24 -25.54
N ALA A 333 3.01 6.98 -26.14
CA ALA A 333 3.75 8.04 -25.46
C ALA A 333 2.84 9.21 -25.03
N ALA A 334 1.82 9.55 -25.83
CA ALA A 334 0.82 10.56 -25.48
C ALA A 334 -0.07 10.11 -24.31
N GLU A 335 -0.62 8.89 -24.32
CA GLU A 335 -1.40 8.39 -23.17
C GLU A 335 -0.52 8.24 -21.91
N LEU A 336 0.79 7.97 -22.04
CA LEU A 336 1.73 8.01 -20.91
C LEU A 336 1.97 9.43 -20.38
N SER A 337 2.05 10.44 -21.26
CA SER A 337 2.11 11.86 -20.88
C SER A 337 0.87 12.28 -20.08
N ASP A 338 -0.32 11.94 -20.59
CA ASP A 338 -1.60 12.20 -19.95
C ASP A 338 -1.75 11.42 -18.64
N SER A 339 -1.25 10.18 -18.57
CA SER A 339 -1.21 9.39 -17.33
C SER A 339 -0.46 10.14 -16.24
N TYR A 340 0.73 10.67 -16.54
CA TYR A 340 1.48 11.47 -15.59
C TYR A 340 0.87 12.87 -15.36
N HIS A 341 0.09 13.42 -16.29
CA HIS A 341 -0.69 14.64 -16.05
C HIS A 341 -1.79 14.40 -14.99
N ARG A 342 -2.56 13.32 -15.14
CA ARG A 342 -3.59 12.90 -14.17
C ARG A 342 -2.97 12.64 -12.76
N VAL A 343 -1.74 12.14 -12.70
CA VAL A 343 -0.97 12.01 -11.44
C VAL A 343 -0.51 13.37 -10.92
N TYR A 344 -0.06 14.29 -11.77
CA TYR A 344 0.31 15.66 -11.38
C TYR A 344 -0.87 16.40 -10.75
N ASP A 345 -2.05 16.30 -11.33
CA ASP A 345 -3.28 16.91 -10.80
C ASP A 345 -3.64 16.34 -9.43
N ALA A 346 -3.63 15.01 -9.29
CA ALA A 346 -3.91 14.34 -8.01
C ALA A 346 -2.90 14.71 -6.90
N LEU A 347 -1.61 14.84 -7.25
CA LEU A 347 -0.57 15.31 -6.32
C LEU A 347 -0.58 16.82 -6.08
N SER A 348 -1.29 17.61 -6.91
CA SER A 348 -1.39 19.07 -6.79
C SER A 348 -2.60 19.53 -5.96
N ILE A 349 -3.52 18.63 -5.60
CA ILE A 349 -4.58 18.87 -4.61
C ILE A 349 -3.92 19.31 -3.29
N GLU A 350 -4.31 20.47 -2.74
CA GLU A 350 -3.70 21.12 -1.57
C GLU A 350 -3.36 20.15 -0.42
N LEU A 351 -4.31 19.31 0.00
CA LEU A 351 -4.16 18.31 1.06
C LEU A 351 -3.09 17.23 0.77
N VAL A 352 -2.89 16.88 -0.50
CA VAL A 352 -1.89 15.89 -0.93
C VAL A 352 -0.55 16.58 -1.17
N LYS A 353 -0.57 17.77 -1.78
CA LYS A 353 0.60 18.56 -2.15
C LYS A 353 1.44 18.98 -0.94
N ASP A 354 0.80 19.46 0.13
CA ASP A 354 1.47 19.85 1.38
C ASP A 354 1.98 18.65 2.20
N TYR A 355 1.69 17.43 1.75
CA TYR A 355 2.00 16.16 2.42
C TYR A 355 3.06 15.32 1.67
N VAL A 356 3.07 15.32 0.33
CA VAL A 356 4.08 14.62 -0.48
C VAL A 356 5.34 15.48 -0.69
N PRO A 357 6.52 14.88 -0.96
CA PRO A 357 7.71 15.65 -1.30
C PRO A 357 7.54 16.43 -2.63
N ASP A 358 7.86 17.74 -2.65
CA ASP A 358 7.87 18.59 -3.87
C ASP A 358 8.59 17.91 -5.06
N SER A 359 9.68 17.19 -4.77
CA SER A 359 10.46 16.46 -5.76
C SER A 359 9.68 15.38 -6.52
N TRP A 360 8.60 14.83 -5.95
CA TRP A 360 7.72 13.87 -6.60
C TRP A 360 6.77 14.58 -7.56
N VAL A 361 6.12 15.66 -7.10
CA VAL A 361 5.24 16.51 -7.93
C VAL A 361 6.01 17.03 -9.16
N ALA A 362 7.22 17.54 -8.94
CA ALA A 362 8.10 18.02 -10.00
C ALA A 362 8.60 16.90 -10.93
N LEU A 363 8.88 15.69 -10.42
CA LEU A 363 9.34 14.56 -11.24
C LEU A 363 8.22 14.03 -12.13
N VAL A 364 7.00 13.95 -11.60
CA VAL A 364 5.80 13.60 -12.37
C VAL A 364 5.53 14.63 -13.46
N GLN A 365 5.65 15.94 -13.16
CA GLN A 365 5.52 17.00 -14.16
C GLN A 365 6.60 16.91 -15.26
N VAL A 366 7.86 16.65 -14.88
CA VAL A 366 8.98 16.39 -15.80
C VAL A 366 8.69 15.18 -16.69
N LYS A 367 8.17 14.07 -16.14
CA LYS A 367 7.78 12.89 -16.93
C LYS A 367 6.66 13.19 -17.92
N SER A 368 5.61 13.90 -17.50
CA SER A 368 4.52 14.31 -18.38
C SER A 368 5.03 15.10 -19.59
N GLN A 369 5.86 16.13 -19.37
CA GLN A 369 6.45 16.92 -20.46
C GLN A 369 7.42 16.10 -21.33
N TYR A 370 8.25 15.25 -20.71
CA TYR A 370 9.17 14.37 -21.43
C TYR A 370 8.46 13.36 -22.36
N TYR A 371 7.40 12.70 -21.90
CA TYR A 371 6.65 11.77 -22.74
C TYR A 371 5.81 12.48 -23.81
N LYS A 372 5.35 13.72 -23.56
CA LYS A 372 4.79 14.58 -24.63
C LYS A 372 5.87 14.89 -25.68
N ALA A 373 7.07 15.25 -25.24
CA ALA A 373 8.22 15.50 -26.13
C ALA A 373 8.55 14.27 -26.98
N MET A 374 8.52 13.06 -26.39
CA MET A 374 8.70 11.80 -27.12
C MET A 374 7.58 11.54 -28.14
N ALA A 375 6.31 11.78 -27.80
CA ALA A 375 5.20 11.60 -28.75
C ALA A 375 5.40 12.46 -30.01
N HIS A 376 5.71 13.75 -29.84
CA HIS A 376 6.04 14.64 -30.95
C HIS A 376 7.34 14.22 -31.68
N GLN A 377 8.35 13.69 -30.97
CA GLN A 377 9.59 13.17 -31.57
C GLN A 377 9.33 11.99 -32.51
N LEU A 378 8.46 11.07 -32.08
CA LEU A 378 8.11 9.85 -32.79
C LEU A 378 7.27 10.14 -34.03
N VAL A 379 6.24 11.00 -33.94
CA VAL A 379 5.50 11.48 -35.11
C VAL A 379 6.43 12.16 -36.11
N GLY A 380 7.27 13.10 -35.65
CA GLY A 380 8.18 13.84 -36.51
C GLY A 380 9.18 12.94 -37.23
N SER A 381 9.80 12.01 -36.48
CA SER A 381 10.77 11.06 -37.03
C SER A 381 10.13 10.07 -38.00
N GLY A 382 8.92 9.57 -37.71
CA GLY A 382 8.17 8.69 -38.61
C GLY A 382 7.77 9.35 -39.92
N LEU A 383 7.28 10.61 -39.85
CA LEU A 383 6.92 11.37 -41.05
C LEU A 383 8.15 11.69 -41.92
N VAL A 384 9.28 12.09 -41.33
CA VAL A 384 10.51 12.40 -42.09
C VAL A 384 11.19 11.14 -42.64
N ALA A 385 11.28 10.06 -41.87
CA ALA A 385 11.86 8.79 -42.33
C ALA A 385 10.97 8.09 -43.38
N GLY A 386 9.68 8.42 -43.43
CA GLY A 386 8.71 7.90 -44.39
C GLY A 386 8.67 8.62 -45.74
N ILE A 387 9.64 9.47 -46.06
CA ILE A 387 9.72 10.18 -47.35
C ILE A 387 10.50 9.32 -48.36
N ASP A 388 9.79 8.60 -49.23
CA ASP A 388 10.37 7.74 -50.28
C ASP A 388 9.80 8.03 -51.70
N GLY A 389 9.08 9.14 -51.88
CA GLY A 389 8.39 9.49 -53.13
C GLY A 389 7.10 8.70 -53.39
N ARG A 390 6.61 7.89 -52.44
CA ARG A 390 5.33 7.17 -52.56
C ARG A 390 4.24 7.82 -51.69
N PRO A 391 2.97 7.78 -52.12
CA PRO A 391 1.87 8.30 -51.32
C PRO A 391 1.66 7.45 -50.06
N LEU A 392 1.48 8.12 -48.91
CA LEU A 392 1.16 7.50 -47.62
C LEU A 392 0.07 6.41 -47.72
N SER A 393 0.25 5.31 -46.97
CA SER A 393 -0.70 4.19 -46.98
C SER A 393 -2.09 4.59 -46.45
N LEU A 394 -3.13 3.83 -46.79
CA LEU A 394 -4.49 4.09 -46.29
C LEU A 394 -4.52 4.04 -44.75
N LYS A 395 -3.92 3.01 -44.14
CA LYS A 395 -3.79 2.85 -42.68
C LYS A 395 -3.06 4.04 -42.04
N THR A 396 -2.00 4.53 -42.66
CA THR A 396 -1.25 5.72 -42.16
C THR A 396 -2.12 6.97 -42.22
N LYS A 397 -2.86 7.18 -43.31
CA LYS A 397 -3.79 8.31 -43.48
C LYS A 397 -4.95 8.26 -42.48
N GLU A 398 -5.53 7.08 -42.26
CA GLU A 398 -6.57 6.85 -41.24
C GLU A 398 -6.04 7.12 -39.82
N THR A 399 -4.83 6.64 -39.52
CA THR A 399 -4.17 6.85 -38.22
C THR A 399 -3.91 8.34 -37.96
N LEU A 400 -3.36 9.08 -38.94
CA LEU A 400 -3.17 10.53 -38.83
C LEU A 400 -4.50 11.29 -38.71
N THR A 401 -5.54 10.87 -39.44
CA THR A 401 -6.88 11.48 -39.36
C THR A 401 -7.49 11.32 -37.97
N PHE A 402 -7.36 10.13 -37.38
CA PHE A 402 -7.80 9.87 -36.01
C PHE A 402 -6.96 10.64 -34.98
N MET A 403 -5.63 10.60 -35.12
CA MET A 403 -4.67 11.20 -34.18
C MET A 403 -4.77 12.73 -34.09
N TYR A 404 -5.32 13.40 -35.11
CA TYR A 404 -5.58 14.85 -35.11
C TYR A 404 -7.07 15.22 -35.19
N SER A 405 -7.96 14.30 -34.81
CA SER A 405 -9.39 14.61 -34.69
C SER A 405 -9.66 15.51 -33.48
N GLU A 406 -10.66 16.41 -33.58
CA GLU A 406 -11.04 17.27 -32.45
C GLU A 406 -11.78 16.43 -31.38
N ASP A 407 -11.33 16.51 -30.13
CA ASP A 407 -11.73 15.56 -29.09
C ASP A 407 -13.08 15.88 -28.44
N GLU A 408 -14.12 15.10 -28.77
CA GLU A 408 -15.43 15.17 -28.12
C GLU A 408 -15.40 14.76 -26.62
N ARG A 409 -14.37 14.03 -26.16
CA ARG A 409 -14.28 13.51 -24.78
C ARG A 409 -14.23 14.59 -23.71
N ALA A 410 -13.92 15.83 -24.07
CA ALA A 410 -13.97 17.00 -23.19
C ALA A 410 -15.35 17.24 -22.52
N ASN A 411 -16.41 16.55 -22.97
CA ASN A 411 -17.77 16.62 -22.41
C ASN A 411 -18.22 15.34 -21.67
N GLY A 412 -17.34 14.33 -21.50
CA GLY A 412 -17.75 12.95 -21.22
C GLY A 412 -17.87 12.51 -19.75
N GLU A 413 -16.94 12.89 -18.87
CA GLU A 413 -16.85 12.30 -17.52
C GLU A 413 -17.32 13.23 -16.37
N PRO A 414 -18.02 12.69 -15.35
CA PRO A 414 -18.42 13.43 -14.16
C PRO A 414 -17.24 13.62 -13.20
N ASN A 415 -16.43 14.65 -13.44
CA ASN A 415 -15.28 15.03 -12.61
C ASN A 415 -15.62 15.10 -11.11
N LEU A 416 -14.99 14.23 -10.32
CA LEU A 416 -15.20 14.16 -8.85
C LEU A 416 -14.36 15.18 -8.06
N ALA A 417 -13.54 15.99 -8.74
CA ALA A 417 -12.75 17.07 -8.17
C ALA A 417 -13.16 18.42 -8.79
N GLY A 418 -13.79 19.29 -7.99
CA GLY A 418 -14.34 20.57 -8.44
C GLY A 418 -13.31 21.70 -8.65
N HIS A 419 -12.21 21.43 -9.38
CA HIS A 419 -11.22 22.43 -9.75
C HIS A 419 -11.30 22.75 -11.25
N ALA A 420 -11.29 24.04 -11.58
CA ALA A 420 -11.67 24.49 -12.91
C ALA A 420 -10.53 24.32 -13.94
N ALA A 421 -10.77 23.47 -14.96
CA ALA A 421 -10.02 23.48 -16.22
C ALA A 421 -10.28 24.80 -16.99
N SER A 422 -9.67 25.89 -16.51
CA SER A 422 -10.00 27.26 -16.89
C SER A 422 -9.03 27.85 -17.92
N SER A 423 -8.94 27.21 -19.08
CA SER A 423 -8.57 27.90 -20.32
C SER A 423 -9.30 27.31 -21.52
N LYS A 424 -10.57 27.69 -21.70
CA LYS A 424 -11.18 27.63 -23.04
C LYS A 424 -10.31 28.47 -23.98
N PRO A 425 -9.94 27.98 -25.17
CA PRO A 425 -9.28 28.81 -26.17
C PRO A 425 -10.14 30.05 -26.47
N SER A 426 -9.56 31.24 -26.33
CA SER A 426 -10.10 32.46 -26.92
C SER A 426 -10.19 32.26 -28.43
N LYS A 427 -11.30 32.67 -29.06
CA LYS A 427 -11.55 32.43 -30.49
C LYS A 427 -10.51 33.03 -31.45
N ASP A 428 -9.65 33.91 -30.93
CA ASP A 428 -8.70 34.72 -31.69
C ASP A 428 -7.28 34.09 -31.79
N LYS A 429 -7.15 32.78 -31.58
CA LYS A 429 -5.86 32.07 -31.45
C LYS A 429 -5.55 30.98 -32.48
N VAL A 430 -6.28 30.95 -33.61
CA VAL A 430 -6.21 29.85 -34.59
C VAL A 430 -5.06 29.99 -35.62
N SER A 431 -4.28 31.08 -35.58
CA SER A 431 -3.33 31.45 -36.65
C SER A 431 -1.89 30.95 -36.50
N THR A 432 -1.59 29.99 -35.62
CA THR A 432 -0.21 29.44 -35.48
C THR A 432 -0.11 27.94 -35.74
N ILE A 433 -1.21 27.19 -35.70
CA ILE A 433 -1.22 25.75 -35.95
C ILE A 433 -1.20 25.50 -37.46
N ILE A 434 -0.32 24.61 -37.91
CA ILE A 434 -0.22 24.20 -39.32
C ILE A 434 -1.53 23.53 -39.80
N ASP A 435 -2.07 23.94 -40.95
CA ASP A 435 -3.29 23.35 -41.52
C ASP A 435 -3.00 22.09 -42.36
N ILE A 436 -2.20 21.20 -41.80
CA ILE A 436 -1.93 19.86 -42.34
C ILE A 436 -2.36 18.85 -41.28
N ARG A 437 -3.23 17.92 -41.69
CA ARG A 437 -3.69 16.77 -40.86
C ARG A 437 -3.27 15.46 -41.50
N VAL A 438 -3.46 15.34 -42.81
CA VAL A 438 -2.96 14.23 -43.63
C VAL A 438 -2.16 14.84 -44.79
N PRO A 439 -0.84 14.63 -44.84
CA PRO A 439 -0.02 15.08 -45.95
C PRO A 439 -0.47 14.49 -47.30
N LYS A 440 -0.55 15.35 -48.31
CA LYS A 440 -0.87 14.99 -49.70
C LYS A 440 0.37 14.67 -50.54
N ASN A 441 1.53 15.17 -50.12
CA ASN A 441 2.82 15.06 -50.80
C ASN A 441 3.98 15.17 -49.80
N ASP A 442 5.18 14.82 -50.26
CA ASP A 442 6.42 14.78 -49.48
C ASP A 442 6.79 16.13 -48.83
N SER A 443 6.41 17.27 -49.42
CA SER A 443 6.65 18.60 -48.86
C SER A 443 5.70 18.92 -47.70
N GLU A 444 4.41 18.64 -47.84
CA GLU A 444 3.46 18.68 -46.72
C GLU A 444 3.85 17.72 -45.59
N GLN A 445 4.44 16.57 -45.94
CA GLN A 445 4.88 15.55 -44.99
C GLN A 445 6.13 16.00 -44.22
N LEU A 446 7.11 16.62 -44.92
CA LEU A 446 8.29 17.22 -44.30
C LEU A 446 7.91 18.39 -43.40
N GLN A 447 7.03 19.30 -43.84
CA GLN A 447 6.57 20.43 -43.04
C GLN A 447 5.86 19.99 -41.75
N LEU A 448 4.93 19.03 -41.86
CA LEU A 448 4.29 18.45 -40.67
C LEU A 448 5.33 17.78 -39.77
N GLY A 449 6.22 16.94 -40.33
CA GLY A 449 7.30 16.29 -39.59
C GLY A 449 8.17 17.28 -38.80
N LEU A 450 8.66 18.33 -39.46
CA LEU A 450 9.47 19.39 -38.85
C LEU A 450 8.73 20.14 -37.74
N SER A 451 7.44 20.44 -37.90
CA SER A 451 6.64 21.09 -36.84
C SER A 451 6.55 20.23 -35.56
N HIS A 452 6.38 18.91 -35.71
CA HIS A 452 6.42 17.97 -34.58
C HIS A 452 7.83 17.84 -33.98
N MET A 453 8.89 17.79 -34.80
CA MET A 453 10.27 17.73 -34.29
C MET A 453 10.65 19.01 -33.52
N ARG A 454 10.18 20.19 -33.95
CA ARG A 454 10.38 21.47 -33.26
C ARG A 454 9.69 21.51 -31.89
N GLU A 455 8.40 21.14 -31.82
CA GLU A 455 7.66 21.03 -30.55
C GLU A 455 8.32 20.01 -29.60
N SER A 456 8.86 18.90 -30.13
CA SER A 456 9.62 17.94 -29.34
C SER A 456 10.83 18.58 -28.64
N VAL A 457 11.62 19.40 -29.35
CA VAL A 457 12.77 20.12 -28.76
C VAL A 457 12.31 21.05 -27.65
N LEU A 458 11.27 21.87 -27.89
CA LEU A 458 10.72 22.82 -26.90
C LEU A 458 10.20 22.12 -25.63
N LEU A 459 9.54 20.97 -25.78
CA LEU A 459 9.06 20.17 -24.65
C LEU A 459 10.19 19.47 -23.88
N HIS A 460 11.27 19.05 -24.56
CA HIS A 460 12.48 18.56 -23.90
C HIS A 460 13.18 19.70 -23.13
N GLU A 461 13.27 20.91 -23.69
CA GLU A 461 13.77 22.11 -22.99
C GLU A 461 12.93 22.44 -21.74
N GLU A 462 11.61 22.34 -21.83
CA GLU A 462 10.69 22.54 -20.70
C GLU A 462 10.90 21.49 -19.61
N SER A 463 11.05 20.21 -19.98
CA SER A 463 11.39 19.13 -19.02
C SER A 463 12.71 19.44 -18.28
N LEU A 464 13.72 19.97 -18.99
CA LEU A 464 14.97 20.45 -18.41
C LEU A 464 14.78 21.71 -17.55
N ARG A 465 13.86 22.61 -17.90
CA ARG A 465 13.55 23.81 -17.10
C ARG A 465 12.91 23.41 -15.77
N LEU A 466 11.91 22.52 -15.78
CA LEU A 466 11.26 21.97 -14.59
C LEU A 466 12.24 21.22 -13.69
N GLN A 467 13.10 20.36 -14.26
CA GLN A 467 14.16 19.65 -13.53
C GLN A 467 15.14 20.61 -12.83
N ARG A 468 15.49 21.74 -13.48
CA ARG A 468 16.37 22.78 -12.92
C ARG A 468 15.69 23.65 -11.86
N MET A 469 14.35 23.78 -11.87
CA MET A 469 13.60 24.56 -10.87
C MET A 469 13.48 23.84 -9.52
N CYS A 470 13.27 22.51 -9.52
CA CYS A 470 13.16 21.76 -8.26
C CYS A 470 14.54 21.61 -7.58
N ARG A 471 14.67 22.12 -6.35
CA ARG A 471 15.91 22.14 -5.55
C ARG A 471 16.57 20.76 -5.42
N ASP A 472 15.79 19.69 -5.38
CA ASP A 472 16.28 18.32 -5.17
C ASP A 472 16.44 17.51 -6.46
N LEU A 473 15.63 17.76 -7.50
CA LEU A 473 15.86 17.16 -8.81
C LEU A 473 17.08 17.77 -9.50
N LYS A 474 17.36 19.05 -9.28
CA LYS A 474 18.57 19.75 -9.77
C LYS A 474 19.87 19.07 -9.33
N LYS A 475 19.87 18.36 -8.20
CA LYS A 475 21.03 17.65 -7.63
C LYS A 475 21.23 16.23 -8.19
N ARG A 476 20.32 15.74 -9.05
CA ARG A 476 20.36 14.36 -9.58
C ARG A 476 21.04 14.36 -10.94
N ASP A 477 22.35 14.17 -10.95
CA ASP A 477 23.17 14.21 -12.16
C ASP A 477 22.73 13.18 -13.21
N HIS A 478 22.28 11.99 -12.79
CA HIS A 478 21.69 10.97 -13.66
C HIS A 478 20.49 11.52 -14.47
N LEU A 479 19.49 12.07 -13.79
CA LEU A 479 18.29 12.66 -14.42
C LEU A 479 18.67 13.85 -15.31
N SER A 480 19.54 14.74 -14.82
CA SER A 480 19.96 15.93 -15.57
C SER A 480 20.79 15.58 -16.83
N THR A 481 21.52 14.47 -16.80
CA THR A 481 22.27 13.95 -17.95
C THR A 481 21.36 13.22 -18.93
N PHE A 482 20.39 12.43 -18.45
CA PHE A 482 19.40 11.74 -19.27
C PHE A 482 18.56 12.73 -20.09
N LEU A 483 17.96 13.74 -19.45
CA LEU A 483 17.14 14.73 -20.12
C LEU A 483 17.95 15.57 -21.13
N ARG A 484 19.22 15.88 -20.83
CA ARG A 484 20.13 16.54 -21.79
C ARG A 484 20.38 15.67 -23.02
N ARG A 485 20.73 14.39 -22.84
CA ARG A 485 20.90 13.45 -23.96
C ARG A 485 19.65 13.35 -24.85
N ALA A 486 18.46 13.37 -24.26
CA ALA A 486 17.20 13.33 -25.00
C ALA A 486 16.95 14.62 -25.80
N HIS A 487 17.12 15.78 -25.16
CA HIS A 487 17.10 17.09 -25.81
C HIS A 487 18.09 17.17 -26.99
N ASP A 488 19.36 16.84 -26.74
CA ASP A 488 20.45 16.97 -27.71
C ASP A 488 20.24 16.01 -28.90
N ALA A 489 19.66 14.83 -28.66
CA ALA A 489 19.26 13.90 -29.72
C ALA A 489 18.05 14.41 -30.54
N ALA A 490 17.04 15.00 -29.90
CA ALA A 490 15.90 15.60 -30.59
C ALA A 490 16.32 16.80 -31.44
N LEU A 491 17.16 17.69 -30.89
CA LEU A 491 17.73 18.83 -31.62
C LEU A 491 18.61 18.39 -32.79
N SER A 492 19.49 17.40 -32.58
CA SER A 492 20.31 16.83 -33.67
C SER A 492 19.46 16.16 -34.75
N ALA A 493 18.32 15.58 -34.40
CA ALA A 493 17.37 15.04 -35.37
C ALA A 493 16.64 16.15 -36.16
N TYR A 494 16.17 17.20 -35.47
CA TYR A 494 15.51 18.34 -36.09
C TYR A 494 16.43 19.09 -37.07
N THR A 495 17.64 19.47 -36.66
CA THR A 495 18.61 20.16 -37.54
C THR A 495 18.98 19.30 -38.77
N ARG A 496 19.08 17.97 -38.62
CA ARG A 496 19.33 17.06 -39.74
C ARG A 496 18.15 16.98 -40.72
N ALA A 497 16.92 17.09 -40.23
CA ALA A 497 15.72 17.07 -41.06
C ALA A 497 15.45 18.42 -41.75
N LEU A 498 15.87 19.53 -41.13
CA LEU A 498 15.72 20.89 -41.67
C LEU A 498 16.66 21.15 -42.85
N GLY A 499 17.89 20.63 -42.78
CA GLY A 499 18.90 20.85 -43.83
C GLY A 499 19.30 22.32 -43.93
N ASP A 500 19.44 22.80 -45.17
CA ASP A 500 19.84 24.19 -45.47
C ASP A 500 18.65 25.18 -45.51
N ASP A 501 17.39 24.71 -45.37
CA ASP A 501 16.19 25.54 -45.50
C ASP A 501 15.77 26.19 -44.17
N GLU A 502 16.62 27.07 -43.66
CA GLU A 502 16.48 27.73 -42.33
C GLU A 502 15.35 28.78 -42.27
N PHE A 503 14.64 29.05 -43.37
CA PHE A 503 13.74 30.21 -43.53
C PHE A 503 12.22 29.87 -43.52
N GLY A 504 11.84 28.62 -43.22
CA GLY A 504 10.43 28.22 -43.15
C GLY A 504 9.62 28.93 -42.05
N GLU A 505 8.34 29.21 -42.30
CA GLU A 505 7.45 29.81 -41.30
C GLU A 505 7.23 28.85 -40.11
N ALA A 506 7.51 29.33 -38.90
CA ALA A 506 7.68 28.51 -37.71
C ALA A 506 6.33 28.15 -37.03
N LEU A 507 5.51 27.38 -37.74
CA LEU A 507 4.19 26.93 -37.30
C LEU A 507 4.24 25.85 -36.21
N ASP A 508 3.15 25.77 -35.44
CA ASP A 508 2.93 24.79 -34.37
C ASP A 508 2.26 23.52 -34.94
N PRO A 509 2.60 22.31 -34.47
CA PRO A 509 1.94 21.08 -34.90
C PRO A 509 0.51 20.94 -34.35
N PRO A 510 -0.36 20.15 -34.99
CA PRO A 510 -1.61 19.69 -34.39
C PRO A 510 -1.37 18.87 -33.09
N PRO A 511 -2.31 18.90 -32.13
CA PRO A 511 -2.22 18.11 -30.91
C PRO A 511 -2.35 16.61 -31.22
N ILE A 512 -1.54 15.78 -30.57
CA ILE A 512 -1.56 14.31 -30.71
C ILE A 512 -2.63 13.75 -29.76
N LEU A 513 -3.69 13.14 -30.31
CA LEU A 513 -4.70 12.44 -29.53
C LEU A 513 -4.15 11.14 -28.94
N ALA A 514 -4.17 11.05 -27.60
CA ALA A 514 -3.78 9.89 -26.84
C ALA A 514 -4.62 8.65 -27.18
N SER A 515 -3.96 7.52 -27.41
CA SER A 515 -4.58 6.23 -27.67
C SER A 515 -3.66 5.10 -27.20
N THR A 516 -4.25 4.05 -26.64
CA THR A 516 -3.51 2.90 -26.08
C THR A 516 -4.18 1.60 -26.48
N LYS A 517 -3.38 0.63 -26.92
CA LYS A 517 -3.77 -0.78 -27.06
C LYS A 517 -3.46 -1.57 -25.79
N LEU A 518 -2.62 -1.02 -24.91
CA LEU A 518 -2.16 -1.62 -23.67
C LEU A 518 -3.22 -1.48 -22.55
N GLN A 519 -3.93 -2.57 -22.27
CA GLN A 519 -4.86 -2.64 -21.13
C GLN A 519 -4.11 -2.96 -19.83
N LEU A 520 -4.16 -2.04 -18.87
CA LEU A 520 -3.71 -2.27 -17.50
C LEU A 520 -4.91 -2.62 -16.62
N SER A 521 -4.83 -3.75 -15.93
CA SER A 521 -5.80 -4.15 -14.90
C SER A 521 -5.09 -4.83 -13.74
N PHE A 522 -5.66 -4.78 -12.55
CA PHE A 522 -5.12 -5.41 -11.36
C PHE A 522 -6.24 -6.10 -10.57
N GLY A 523 -5.98 -7.31 -10.08
CA GLY A 523 -6.89 -8.04 -9.20
C GLY A 523 -6.88 -7.50 -7.77
N GLN A 524 -7.67 -8.10 -6.88
CA GLN A 524 -7.51 -7.88 -5.44
C GLN A 524 -6.30 -8.65 -4.87
N PRO A 525 -5.75 -8.25 -3.70
CA PRO A 525 -4.69 -9.00 -3.04
C PRO A 525 -5.15 -10.42 -2.68
N ASP A 526 -4.38 -11.44 -3.09
CA ASP A 526 -4.72 -12.84 -2.84
C ASP A 526 -4.17 -13.32 -1.49
N PHE A 527 -4.99 -13.13 -0.46
CA PHE A 527 -4.72 -13.62 0.90
C PHE A 527 -4.66 -15.16 0.99
N GLY A 528 -5.17 -15.89 -0.02
CA GLY A 528 -5.21 -17.35 -0.06
C GLY A 528 -3.88 -18.00 -0.46
N GLN A 529 -2.95 -17.25 -1.08
CA GLN A 529 -1.60 -17.73 -1.41
C GLN A 529 -0.70 -17.94 -0.18
N HIS A 530 -1.08 -17.37 0.96
CA HIS A 530 -0.30 -17.42 2.21
C HIS A 530 -1.18 -17.86 3.40
N PRO A 531 -1.75 -19.07 3.37
CA PRO A 531 -2.57 -19.58 4.48
C PRO A 531 -1.73 -19.75 5.74
N VAL A 532 -2.34 -19.55 6.91
CA VAL A 532 -1.68 -19.69 8.21
C VAL A 532 -2.53 -20.49 9.19
N ASP A 533 -1.87 -21.28 10.03
CA ASP A 533 -2.52 -21.97 11.15
C ASP A 533 -2.75 -21.03 12.33
N ASP A 534 -3.89 -21.18 13.01
CA ASP A 534 -4.26 -20.38 14.18
C ASP A 534 -3.34 -20.71 15.37
N LEU A 535 -2.41 -19.80 15.71
CA LEU A 535 -1.44 -19.98 16.81
C LEU A 535 -2.10 -20.34 18.16
N PHE A 536 -3.36 -19.94 18.35
CA PHE A 536 -4.11 -20.14 19.59
C PHE A 536 -5.23 -21.17 19.44
N ARG A 537 -5.13 -22.08 18.44
CA ARG A 537 -6.07 -23.18 18.18
C ARG A 537 -6.40 -24.01 19.44
N GLY A 538 -5.46 -24.16 20.37
CA GLY A 538 -5.65 -24.89 21.64
C GLY A 538 -6.80 -24.35 22.51
N LEU A 539 -7.15 -23.06 22.40
CA LEU A 539 -8.28 -22.46 23.12
C LEU A 539 -9.64 -22.99 22.65
N GLY A 540 -9.71 -23.60 21.46
CA GLY A 540 -10.92 -24.22 20.90
C GLY A 540 -11.43 -23.58 19.59
N PRO A 541 -12.48 -24.16 18.98
CA PRO A 541 -13.11 -23.67 17.74
C PRO A 541 -13.63 -22.23 17.85
N LEU A 542 -13.30 -21.39 16.86
CA LEU A 542 -13.69 -19.97 16.79
C LEU A 542 -15.20 -19.72 16.75
N THR A 543 -15.99 -20.75 16.43
CA THR A 543 -17.46 -20.76 16.45
C THR A 543 -18.06 -20.54 17.84
N LEU A 544 -17.28 -20.80 18.90
CA LEU A 544 -17.63 -20.53 20.29
C LEU A 544 -16.51 -19.81 21.04
N PHE A 545 -15.27 -20.28 20.89
CA PHE A 545 -14.10 -19.86 21.67
C PHE A 545 -13.47 -18.56 21.12
N SER A 546 -14.28 -17.50 21.06
CA SER A 546 -13.95 -16.15 20.60
C SER A 546 -14.28 -15.11 21.66
N ALA A 547 -13.52 -14.01 21.72
CA ALA A 547 -13.81 -12.83 22.55
C ALA A 547 -15.21 -12.20 22.33
N LYS A 548 -15.89 -12.54 21.22
CA LYS A 548 -17.27 -12.08 20.93
C LYS A 548 -18.34 -12.84 21.73
N HIS A 549 -18.03 -14.06 22.19
CA HIS A 549 -18.93 -14.89 22.98
C HIS A 549 -18.49 -14.89 24.45
N LYS A 550 -19.44 -15.17 25.35
CA LYS A 550 -19.21 -15.34 26.78
C LYS A 550 -19.84 -16.65 27.22
N TRP A 551 -19.25 -17.30 28.22
CA TRP A 551 -19.75 -18.53 28.81
C TRP A 551 -19.53 -18.49 30.33
N ASN A 552 -20.33 -19.26 31.05
CA ASN A 552 -20.13 -19.47 32.48
C ASN A 552 -18.80 -20.21 32.72
N PRO A 553 -18.13 -19.99 33.88
CA PRO A 553 -16.91 -20.72 34.23
C PRO A 553 -17.09 -22.24 34.11
N PRO A 554 -16.05 -22.99 33.69
CA PRO A 554 -16.12 -24.44 33.57
C PRO A 554 -16.58 -25.13 34.85
N ARG A 555 -17.58 -26.01 34.74
CA ARG A 555 -18.05 -26.89 35.82
C ARG A 555 -17.80 -28.34 35.47
N VAL A 556 -17.66 -29.20 36.48
CA VAL A 556 -17.51 -30.64 36.30
C VAL A 556 -18.77 -31.34 36.80
N ALA A 557 -19.35 -32.19 35.97
CA ALA A 557 -20.45 -33.08 36.32
C ALA A 557 -19.93 -34.52 36.40
N HIS A 558 -20.17 -35.21 37.51
CA HIS A 558 -19.81 -36.61 37.70
C HIS A 558 -21.06 -37.49 37.64
N LEU A 559 -21.16 -38.33 36.61
CA LEU A 559 -22.29 -39.19 36.35
C LEU A 559 -21.90 -40.64 36.63
N ARG A 560 -22.46 -41.24 37.69
CA ARG A 560 -22.24 -42.66 38.04
C ARG A 560 -23.50 -43.49 37.85
N LYS A 561 -23.37 -44.61 37.14
CA LYS A 561 -24.42 -45.62 36.97
C LYS A 561 -24.33 -46.70 38.04
N LEU A 562 -25.48 -47.21 38.47
CA LEU A 562 -25.61 -48.40 39.34
C LEU A 562 -26.10 -49.64 38.57
N HIS A 563 -26.75 -49.45 37.43
CA HIS A 563 -27.31 -50.48 36.55
C HIS A 563 -27.00 -50.15 35.08
N ASP A 564 -27.38 -51.03 34.15
CA ASP A 564 -27.16 -50.85 32.70
C ASP A 564 -28.14 -49.84 32.04
N GLN A 565 -28.41 -48.75 32.74
CA GLN A 565 -29.26 -47.65 32.31
C GLN A 565 -28.46 -46.56 31.59
N GLY A 566 -29.11 -45.80 30.71
CA GLY A 566 -28.52 -44.62 30.10
C GLY A 566 -28.16 -43.53 31.12
N PHE A 567 -27.27 -42.62 30.75
CA PHE A 567 -26.98 -41.43 31.56
C PHE A 567 -28.13 -40.40 31.55
N GLY A 568 -29.00 -40.45 30.53
CA GLY A 568 -30.18 -39.57 30.39
C GLY A 568 -29.91 -38.22 29.77
N PHE A 569 -29.02 -38.18 28.76
CA PHE A 569 -28.78 -36.99 27.95
C PHE A 569 -28.47 -37.37 26.50
N SER A 570 -28.69 -36.43 25.58
CA SER A 570 -28.34 -36.54 24.17
C SER A 570 -27.34 -35.46 23.76
N VAL A 571 -26.58 -35.68 22.68
CA VAL A 571 -25.52 -34.77 22.20
C VAL A 571 -25.65 -34.47 20.72
N ARG A 572 -25.25 -33.27 20.30
CA ARG A 572 -25.27 -32.79 18.90
C ARG A 572 -24.10 -31.85 18.60
N GLY A 573 -23.90 -31.55 17.32
CA GLY A 573 -22.75 -30.79 16.84
C GLY A 573 -21.55 -31.68 16.52
N ASP A 574 -20.49 -31.05 16.01
CA ASP A 574 -19.24 -31.68 15.58
C ASP A 574 -18.14 -30.61 15.74
N GLY A 575 -17.37 -30.65 16.84
CA GLY A 575 -16.36 -29.63 17.19
C GLY A 575 -16.87 -28.16 17.32
N PRO A 576 -17.48 -27.74 18.44
CA PRO A 576 -17.62 -28.46 19.72
C PRO A 576 -18.97 -29.19 19.86
N ILE A 577 -19.03 -30.12 20.82
CA ILE A 577 -20.23 -30.92 21.10
C ILE A 577 -21.12 -30.26 22.15
N ILE A 578 -22.43 -30.21 21.89
CA ILE A 578 -23.45 -29.55 22.71
C ILE A 578 -24.44 -30.61 23.23
N ILE A 579 -24.86 -30.49 24.50
CA ILE A 579 -25.97 -31.26 25.07
C ILE A 579 -27.26 -30.85 24.37
N ALA A 580 -27.89 -31.79 23.67
CA ALA A 580 -29.07 -31.58 22.84
C ALA A 580 -30.40 -31.68 23.62
N GLY A 581 -30.37 -32.27 24.81
CA GLY A 581 -31.50 -32.46 25.71
C GLY A 581 -31.09 -33.36 26.87
N VAL A 582 -31.77 -33.20 28.02
CA VAL A 582 -31.52 -33.95 29.26
C VAL A 582 -32.86 -34.49 29.77
N ASP A 583 -32.90 -35.77 30.11
CA ASP A 583 -34.10 -36.44 30.61
C ASP A 583 -34.34 -36.06 32.08
N GLY A 584 -35.51 -35.53 32.41
CA GLY A 584 -35.82 -35.09 33.78
C GLY A 584 -35.79 -36.23 34.80
N GLY A 585 -35.11 -36.01 35.93
CA GLY A 585 -34.88 -37.02 36.97
C GLY A 585 -33.79 -38.05 36.62
N SER A 586 -33.05 -37.88 35.53
CA SER A 586 -31.94 -38.76 35.14
C SER A 586 -30.66 -38.53 35.94
N ILE A 587 -29.66 -39.39 35.72
CA ILE A 587 -28.30 -39.22 36.29
C ILE A 587 -27.69 -37.88 35.82
N ALA A 588 -27.93 -37.49 34.57
CA ALA A 588 -27.41 -36.23 34.01
C ALA A 588 -28.08 -34.99 34.61
N ASP A 589 -29.40 -35.00 34.76
CA ASP A 589 -30.17 -33.92 35.42
C ASP A 589 -29.72 -33.75 36.88
N LEU A 590 -29.65 -34.86 37.63
CA LEU A 590 -29.17 -34.88 39.02
C LEU A 590 -27.68 -34.50 39.16
N ALA A 591 -26.86 -34.72 38.13
CA ALA A 591 -25.47 -34.27 38.08
C ALA A 591 -25.32 -32.80 37.61
N GLY A 592 -26.42 -32.09 37.33
CA GLY A 592 -26.42 -30.69 36.92
C GLY A 592 -25.99 -30.44 35.47
N VAL A 593 -26.09 -31.44 34.60
CA VAL A 593 -25.99 -31.30 33.13
C VAL A 593 -27.27 -30.63 32.61
N ARG A 594 -27.16 -29.74 31.63
CA ARG A 594 -28.28 -28.96 31.09
C ARG A 594 -28.27 -28.96 29.56
N GLU A 595 -29.45 -28.81 28.97
CA GLU A 595 -29.54 -28.51 27.54
C GLU A 595 -28.78 -27.22 27.21
N GLY A 596 -28.05 -27.21 26.09
CA GLY A 596 -27.22 -26.09 25.66
C GLY A 596 -25.85 -25.99 26.35
N ASP A 597 -25.52 -26.86 27.30
CA ASP A 597 -24.13 -27.03 27.76
C ASP A 597 -23.24 -27.50 26.61
N VAL A 598 -21.98 -27.07 26.62
CA VAL A 598 -20.94 -27.49 25.69
C VAL A 598 -19.93 -28.35 26.43
N ILE A 599 -19.66 -29.55 25.91
CA ILE A 599 -18.65 -30.46 26.45
C ILE A 599 -17.28 -29.98 25.99
N ILE A 600 -16.39 -29.71 26.95
CA ILE A 600 -15.00 -29.29 26.69
C ILE A 600 -13.97 -30.31 27.14
N GLY A 601 -14.32 -31.22 28.04
CA GLY A 601 -13.47 -32.35 28.43
C GLY A 601 -14.25 -33.56 28.94
N ILE A 602 -13.67 -34.75 28.77
CA ILE A 602 -14.21 -36.04 29.25
C ILE A 602 -13.10 -36.76 30.00
N GLY A 603 -13.25 -36.91 31.32
CA GLY A 603 -12.11 -37.19 32.19
C GLY A 603 -11.03 -36.12 32.00
N ASP A 604 -9.80 -36.56 31.75
CA ASP A 604 -8.64 -35.69 31.50
C ASP A 604 -8.43 -35.35 30.00
N VAL A 605 -9.31 -35.82 29.10
CA VAL A 605 -9.22 -35.59 27.65
C VAL A 605 -9.95 -34.31 27.28
N ASP A 606 -9.26 -33.34 26.66
CA ASP A 606 -9.90 -32.18 26.03
C ASP A 606 -10.62 -32.61 24.75
N VAL A 607 -11.89 -32.21 24.60
CA VAL A 607 -12.74 -32.60 23.47
C VAL A 607 -13.30 -31.39 22.70
N LYS A 608 -12.73 -30.18 22.89
CA LYS A 608 -13.23 -28.94 22.25
C LYS A 608 -13.26 -29.02 20.72
N TRP A 609 -12.36 -29.82 20.14
CA TRP A 609 -12.22 -30.05 18.69
C TRP A 609 -12.71 -31.44 18.23
N SER A 610 -13.15 -32.30 19.15
CA SER A 610 -13.48 -33.68 18.81
C SER A 610 -14.78 -33.83 18.03
N THR A 611 -14.82 -34.85 17.19
CA THR A 611 -16.00 -35.21 16.41
C THR A 611 -17.11 -35.81 17.28
N HIS A 612 -18.33 -35.85 16.73
CA HIS A 612 -19.46 -36.53 17.37
C HIS A 612 -19.15 -38.00 17.67
N GLU A 613 -18.51 -38.71 16.74
CA GLU A 613 -18.16 -40.13 16.88
C GLU A 613 -17.11 -40.35 17.99
N GLU A 614 -16.08 -39.49 18.07
CA GLU A 614 -15.08 -39.52 19.14
C GLU A 614 -15.69 -39.28 20.51
N VAL A 615 -16.52 -38.25 20.68
CA VAL A 615 -17.14 -37.92 21.97
C VAL A 615 -18.11 -39.02 22.41
N VAL A 616 -18.93 -39.56 21.49
CA VAL A 616 -19.80 -40.71 21.79
C VAL A 616 -18.97 -41.97 22.11
N SER A 617 -17.81 -42.15 21.49
CA SER A 617 -16.86 -43.23 21.83
C SER A 617 -16.30 -43.07 23.24
N LEU A 618 -15.81 -41.87 23.61
CA LEU A 618 -15.28 -41.58 24.96
C LEU A 618 -16.35 -41.79 26.05
N ILE A 619 -17.58 -41.32 25.82
CA ILE A 619 -18.72 -41.53 26.74
C ILE A 619 -19.02 -43.03 26.93
N LYS A 620 -18.89 -43.86 25.89
CA LYS A 620 -19.05 -45.31 25.98
C LYS A 620 -17.88 -45.99 26.71
N HIS A 621 -16.65 -45.55 26.47
CA HIS A 621 -15.46 -46.10 27.14
C HIS A 621 -15.43 -45.83 28.64
N ALA A 622 -16.03 -44.73 29.11
CA ALA A 622 -16.22 -44.43 30.54
C ALA A 622 -17.15 -45.43 31.28
N ARG A 623 -17.96 -46.21 30.54
CA ARG A 623 -18.90 -47.23 31.05
C ARG A 623 -19.89 -46.73 32.10
N ASN A 624 -19.46 -46.73 33.36
CA ASN A 624 -20.28 -46.55 34.56
C ASN A 624 -19.91 -45.30 35.37
N ASP A 625 -18.76 -44.66 35.11
CA ASP A 625 -18.32 -43.46 35.82
C ASP A 625 -17.76 -42.45 34.81
N LEU A 626 -18.50 -41.35 34.61
CA LEU A 626 -18.26 -40.38 33.56
C LEU A 626 -18.08 -38.98 34.17
N SER A 627 -16.88 -38.43 34.03
CA SER A 627 -16.59 -37.03 34.35
C SER A 627 -16.73 -36.17 33.10
N LEU A 628 -17.64 -35.19 33.11
CA LEU A 628 -17.81 -34.21 32.02
C LEU A 628 -17.40 -32.82 32.49
N LYS A 629 -16.46 -32.19 31.80
CA LYS A 629 -16.13 -30.76 31.97
C LYS A 629 -16.98 -29.96 30.98
N LEU A 630 -17.84 -29.09 31.50
CA LEU A 630 -18.91 -28.39 30.78
C LEU A 630 -18.79 -26.88 30.94
N ILE A 631 -19.09 -26.13 29.87
CA ILE A 631 -19.39 -24.69 29.93
C ILE A 631 -20.81 -24.42 29.42
N GLN A 632 -21.46 -23.38 29.92
CA GLN A 632 -22.77 -22.95 29.41
C GLN A 632 -22.61 -21.58 28.72
N PRO A 633 -22.89 -21.45 27.40
CA PRO A 633 -22.88 -20.16 26.73
C PRO A 633 -23.85 -19.18 27.40
N VAL A 634 -23.43 -17.92 27.57
CA VAL A 634 -24.28 -16.87 28.12
C VAL A 634 -24.96 -16.16 26.96
N GLU A 635 -26.24 -16.46 26.73
CA GLU A 635 -27.06 -15.70 25.80
C GLU A 635 -27.13 -14.24 26.25
N LYS A 636 -26.94 -13.31 25.30
CA LYS A 636 -27.22 -11.90 25.56
C LYS A 636 -28.74 -11.72 25.68
N PRO A 637 -29.25 -11.08 26.76
CA PRO A 637 -30.68 -10.82 26.87
C PRO A 637 -31.14 -10.04 25.64
N ALA A 638 -32.14 -10.57 24.94
CA ALA A 638 -32.57 -10.04 23.67
C ALA A 638 -32.97 -8.56 23.81
N GLN A 639 -32.34 -7.69 23.01
CA GLN A 639 -32.81 -6.32 22.83
C GLN A 639 -34.28 -6.38 22.40
N PRO A 640 -35.22 -5.74 23.14
CA PRO A 640 -36.65 -5.95 22.91
C PRO A 640 -37.01 -5.55 21.48
N SER A 641 -37.57 -6.51 20.73
CA SER A 641 -37.84 -6.30 19.31
C SER A 641 -38.85 -5.16 19.12
N LYS A 642 -38.63 -4.32 18.12
CA LYS A 642 -39.54 -3.20 17.76
C LYS A 642 -40.80 -3.72 17.07
N SER A 643 -41.53 -4.61 17.75
CA SER A 643 -42.68 -5.37 17.22
C SER A 643 -43.88 -5.44 18.18
N MET A 644 -43.80 -4.85 19.39
CA MET A 644 -44.90 -4.92 20.37
C MET A 644 -45.23 -3.58 21.06
N MET A 645 -45.41 -2.52 20.27
CA MET A 645 -46.10 -1.29 20.70
C MET A 645 -47.09 -0.82 19.61
N LYS A 646 -48.15 -1.58 19.38
CA LYS A 646 -49.28 -1.14 18.52
C LYS A 646 -50.67 -1.70 18.90
N THR A 647 -50.91 -1.87 20.20
CA THR A 647 -52.26 -2.06 20.76
C THR A 647 -52.38 -1.20 22.02
N MET A 648 -53.60 -0.75 22.36
CA MET A 648 -53.94 0.08 23.54
C MET A 648 -53.41 1.53 23.53
N ALA A 649 -53.93 2.35 22.62
CA ALA A 649 -53.95 3.82 22.76
C ALA A 649 -55.17 4.43 22.05
N LYS A 650 -56.36 4.46 22.70
CA LYS A 650 -57.58 5.03 22.09
C LYS A 650 -58.67 5.51 23.06
N THR A 651 -58.36 6.38 24.03
CA THR A 651 -59.41 7.06 24.82
C THR A 651 -59.08 8.50 25.22
N LEU A 652 -59.43 9.45 24.33
CA LEU A 652 -59.88 10.83 24.63
C LEU A 652 -58.88 11.82 25.33
N PRO A 653 -59.16 13.16 25.36
CA PRO A 653 -58.10 14.15 25.13
C PRO A 653 -57.98 15.30 26.16
N GLY A 654 -56.88 16.08 26.05
CA GLY A 654 -56.83 17.47 26.53
C GLY A 654 -55.42 17.95 26.93
N GLY A 655 -55.09 19.20 26.58
CA GLY A 655 -53.88 19.90 27.05
C GLY A 655 -52.84 20.24 25.96
N ARG A 656 -52.44 21.51 25.87
CA ARG A 656 -51.34 22.01 25.01
C ARG A 656 -50.10 22.28 25.87
N GLY A 657 -48.88 21.96 25.40
CA GLY A 657 -47.66 22.38 26.09
C GLY A 657 -46.31 21.94 25.52
N SER A 658 -45.74 22.76 24.64
CA SER A 658 -44.29 23.06 24.49
C SER A 658 -43.22 21.98 24.16
N THR A 659 -42.30 22.39 23.27
CA THR A 659 -40.86 22.03 23.17
C THR A 659 -40.39 20.57 23.02
N SER A 660 -39.83 20.28 21.84
CA SER A 660 -38.89 19.18 21.58
C SER A 660 -37.49 19.46 22.17
N PRO A 661 -36.75 18.45 22.65
CA PRO A 661 -35.28 18.50 22.79
C PRO A 661 -34.58 17.85 21.58
N THR A 662 -33.54 18.51 21.06
CA THR A 662 -32.69 17.99 19.98
C THR A 662 -31.82 16.82 20.44
N SER A 663 -31.65 15.80 19.59
CA SER A 663 -30.68 14.72 19.82
C SER A 663 -29.24 15.24 19.65
N THR A 664 -28.56 15.53 20.76
CA THR A 664 -27.16 15.98 20.74
C THR A 664 -26.20 14.82 20.49
N THR A 665 -25.30 14.99 19.53
CA THR A 665 -24.10 14.17 19.36
C THR A 665 -23.16 14.33 20.55
N SER A 666 -22.65 13.22 21.08
CA SER A 666 -21.62 13.21 22.14
C SER A 666 -20.32 12.61 21.61
N SER A 667 -19.44 13.45 21.09
CA SER A 667 -18.04 13.09 20.84
C SER A 667 -17.27 13.03 22.16
N SER A 668 -16.44 11.99 22.35
CA SER A 668 -15.59 11.84 23.54
C SER A 668 -14.18 11.43 23.14
N SER A 669 -13.32 12.43 22.90
CA SER A 669 -11.90 12.24 22.61
C SER A 669 -11.09 12.01 23.88
N GLY A 670 -10.26 10.96 23.89
CA GLY A 670 -8.98 10.84 24.59
C GLY A 670 -8.87 11.30 26.06
N VAL A 671 -8.66 10.34 26.96
CA VAL A 671 -8.00 10.56 28.26
C VAL A 671 -6.73 9.72 28.36
N SER A 672 -5.74 10.21 29.10
CA SER A 672 -4.53 9.45 29.45
C SER A 672 -3.89 10.05 30.70
N SER A 673 -3.20 9.19 31.46
CA SER A 673 -2.55 9.42 32.75
C SER A 673 -3.50 9.80 33.91
N ALA A 674 -3.34 9.09 35.02
CA ALA A 674 -3.98 9.36 36.29
C ALA A 674 -2.91 9.40 37.40
N ALA A 675 -3.16 10.22 38.42
CA ALA A 675 -2.53 10.09 39.73
C ALA A 675 -3.48 10.66 40.78
N SER A 676 -3.50 10.03 41.96
CA SER A 676 -4.34 10.43 43.09
C SER A 676 -3.83 11.69 43.78
N HIS A 677 -4.74 12.50 44.34
CA HIS A 677 -4.83 12.66 45.80
C HIS A 677 -6.13 13.38 46.20
N SER A 678 -6.67 13.01 47.37
CA SER A 678 -7.76 13.71 48.04
C SER A 678 -7.24 14.52 49.22
N LEU A 679 -7.71 15.76 49.37
CA LEU A 679 -8.44 16.23 50.58
C LEU A 679 -8.75 17.74 50.56
N SER A 680 -9.91 18.07 51.13
CA SER A 680 -10.27 19.28 51.87
C SER A 680 -10.07 20.70 51.29
N ASN A 681 -11.22 21.39 51.18
CA ASN A 681 -11.50 22.70 51.81
C ASN A 681 -11.23 24.05 51.09
N THR A 682 -12.36 24.63 50.70
CA THR A 682 -12.87 25.98 51.08
C THR A 682 -12.53 27.25 50.28
N LEU A 683 -13.65 27.95 50.03
CA LEU A 683 -13.88 29.40 49.97
C LEU A 683 -13.68 30.18 48.66
N ALA A 684 -14.62 31.13 48.55
CA ALA A 684 -14.85 32.21 47.60
C ALA A 684 -13.59 32.98 47.11
N GLY A 685 -13.65 33.69 45.98
CA GLY A 685 -14.80 33.96 45.09
C GLY A 685 -14.75 35.39 44.54
N ARG A 686 -15.77 35.79 43.75
CA ARG A 686 -15.84 37.00 42.91
C ARG A 686 -14.79 37.03 41.78
N SER A 687 -15.11 37.22 40.50
CA SER A 687 -16.06 38.10 39.79
C SER A 687 -15.61 39.57 39.66
N SER A 688 -14.97 39.90 38.54
CA SER A 688 -15.30 41.10 37.76
C SER A 688 -14.67 41.04 36.37
N SER A 689 -15.47 41.30 35.34
CA SER A 689 -15.01 41.53 33.97
C SER A 689 -14.56 42.98 33.78
N SER A 690 -13.61 43.21 32.86
CA SER A 690 -13.58 44.47 32.10
C SER A 690 -12.87 44.27 30.75
N LYS A 691 -13.27 45.06 29.75
CA LYS A 691 -12.63 45.16 28.43
C LYS A 691 -12.05 46.56 28.30
N ASN A 692 -10.83 46.69 27.77
CA ASN A 692 -10.34 47.76 26.88
C ASN A 692 -8.89 47.40 26.44
N ASN A 693 -8.39 47.55 25.22
CA ASN A 693 -8.69 48.35 24.02
C ASN A 693 -7.83 49.62 23.81
N SER A 694 -6.58 49.43 23.33
CA SER A 694 -5.72 50.42 22.65
C SER A 694 -4.52 49.66 22.03
N LYS A 695 -4.35 49.56 20.70
CA LYS A 695 -3.89 50.57 19.70
C LYS A 695 -2.36 50.82 19.67
N SER A 696 -1.76 50.41 18.54
CA SER A 696 -0.64 51.01 17.78
C SER A 696 0.73 51.28 18.44
N CYS A 697 1.80 50.90 17.72
CA CYS A 697 2.85 51.83 17.28
C CYS A 697 3.65 51.22 16.10
N ASP A 698 3.96 52.02 15.08
CA ASP A 698 4.64 51.60 13.84
C ASP A 698 6.11 52.06 13.77
N ARG A 699 6.95 51.35 13.00
CA ARG A 699 7.95 51.87 12.01
C ARG A 699 8.79 50.70 11.44
N ILE A 700 8.77 50.41 10.14
CA ILE A 700 9.40 51.11 8.98
C ILE A 700 10.92 50.91 8.91
N HIS A 701 11.38 50.11 7.94
CA HIS A 701 11.97 50.64 6.69
C HIS A 701 12.01 49.58 5.56
N ALA A 702 12.08 50.03 4.31
CA ALA A 702 12.18 49.17 3.11
C ALA A 702 12.83 49.91 1.93
N ILE A 703 13.52 49.17 1.05
CA ILE A 703 14.08 49.62 -0.24
C ILE A 703 13.98 48.41 -1.20
N GLY A 704 13.57 48.51 -2.48
CA GLY A 704 12.98 49.63 -3.21
C GLY A 704 13.39 49.66 -4.69
N ARG A 705 12.44 49.99 -5.59
CA ARG A 705 12.54 50.17 -7.07
C ARG A 705 12.38 48.90 -7.95
N ASN A 706 11.82 48.96 -9.17
CA ASN A 706 10.72 49.80 -9.72
C ASN A 706 10.25 49.24 -11.09
N LEU A 707 9.01 49.53 -11.48
CA LEU A 707 8.45 49.34 -12.84
C LEU A 707 7.49 50.49 -13.21
N PRO A 708 7.44 50.96 -14.47
CA PRO A 708 6.33 51.71 -15.05
C PRO A 708 5.51 50.85 -16.05
N GLY A 709 4.23 51.10 -16.34
CA GLY A 709 3.30 52.08 -15.76
C GLY A 709 2.52 52.90 -16.80
N VAL A 710 1.39 52.39 -17.31
CA VAL A 710 0.48 53.12 -18.23
C VAL A 710 -0.99 52.98 -17.76
N ARG A 711 -1.86 53.94 -18.15
CA ARG A 711 -3.16 54.27 -17.51
C ARG A 711 -4.38 54.03 -18.40
N ARG A 712 -5.58 53.86 -17.79
CA ARG A 712 -6.95 54.37 -18.13
C ARG A 712 -8.04 53.35 -17.73
N ARG A 713 -9.32 53.68 -17.50
CA ARG A 713 -10.06 54.87 -16.98
C ARG A 713 -11.53 54.42 -16.72
N ASP A 714 -12.27 55.09 -15.84
CA ASP A 714 -13.58 54.71 -15.30
C ASP A 714 -14.78 54.65 -16.26
N LYS A 715 -15.74 53.74 -15.95
CA LYS A 715 -17.22 53.89 -15.82
C LYS A 715 -17.89 52.49 -15.91
N SER A 716 -19.08 52.15 -15.41
CA SER A 716 -20.11 52.69 -14.47
C SER A 716 -21.49 52.23 -15.00
N LEU A 717 -22.49 52.00 -14.12
CA LEU A 717 -23.87 51.48 -14.38
C LEU A 717 -23.93 49.95 -14.61
N ASP A 718 -24.76 49.10 -13.96
CA ASP A 718 -25.94 49.19 -13.04
C ASP A 718 -27.35 48.97 -13.67
N SER A 719 -28.29 48.41 -12.87
CA SER A 719 -29.63 47.86 -13.18
C SER A 719 -29.63 46.56 -14.03
N HIS A 720 -30.31 45.41 -13.76
CA HIS A 720 -31.41 44.98 -12.85
C HIS A 720 -32.85 45.14 -13.41
N VAL A 721 -33.77 44.19 -13.09
CA VAL A 721 -35.28 44.20 -13.21
C VAL A 721 -36.00 43.28 -14.28
N LYS A 722 -36.48 42.10 -13.79
CA LYS A 722 -37.86 41.49 -13.85
C LYS A 722 -38.58 40.93 -15.13
N TYR A 723 -39.00 39.65 -15.00
CA TYR A 723 -40.32 38.99 -15.26
C TYR A 723 -41.18 39.16 -16.55
N ARG A 724 -41.52 38.02 -17.18
CA ARG A 724 -42.87 37.43 -17.54
C ARG A 724 -42.61 36.08 -18.27
N THR A 725 -43.23 34.90 -18.05
CA THR A 725 -44.59 34.34 -17.78
C THR A 725 -45.41 33.96 -19.02
N ASP A 726 -46.19 32.86 -18.86
CA ASP A 726 -47.28 32.35 -19.72
C ASP A 726 -46.85 31.59 -21.01
N ALA A 727 -46.99 30.26 -21.14
CA ALA A 727 -48.19 29.38 -21.33
C ALA A 727 -48.38 29.00 -22.83
N LYS A 728 -48.96 27.86 -23.29
CA LYS A 728 -49.74 26.75 -22.66
C LYS A 728 -49.82 25.54 -23.64
N SER A 729 -49.93 24.28 -23.14
CA SER A 729 -50.56 23.06 -23.77
C SER A 729 -50.31 22.69 -25.26
N SER A 730 -50.13 21.44 -25.72
CA SER A 730 -50.01 20.07 -25.15
C SER A 730 -49.56 19.13 -26.32
N GLY A 731 -49.58 17.77 -26.33
CA GLY A 731 -50.09 16.71 -25.44
C GLY A 731 -50.12 15.33 -26.15
N LYS A 732 -50.32 14.22 -25.40
CA LYS A 732 -50.14 12.79 -25.79
C LYS A 732 -48.65 12.39 -26.00
N GLY A 733 -48.18 11.20 -25.63
CA GLY A 733 -48.79 10.14 -24.80
C GLY A 733 -48.14 8.75 -25.04
N GLY A 734 -47.37 8.22 -24.08
CA GLY A 734 -46.71 6.91 -24.20
C GLY A 734 -46.20 6.37 -22.86
N ARG A 735 -46.31 5.04 -22.64
CA ARG A 735 -46.02 4.36 -21.36
C ARG A 735 -44.53 4.00 -21.22
N SER A 736 -43.93 4.21 -20.03
CA SER A 736 -43.28 3.10 -19.30
C SER A 736 -43.14 3.39 -17.80
N ARG A 737 -42.96 2.31 -17.03
CA ARG A 737 -43.16 2.18 -15.57
C ARG A 737 -42.13 2.92 -14.71
N ASP A 738 -42.61 3.62 -13.68
CA ASP A 738 -41.85 3.96 -12.47
C ASP A 738 -41.46 2.72 -11.65
N ARG A 739 -40.26 2.75 -11.05
CA ARG A 739 -39.97 2.14 -9.75
C ARG A 739 -38.86 2.90 -9.01
N THR A 740 -39.26 3.71 -8.04
CA THR A 740 -38.37 4.26 -7.00
C THR A 740 -37.66 3.14 -6.23
N ILE A 741 -36.35 3.27 -6.00
CA ILE A 741 -35.60 2.44 -5.05
C ILE A 741 -35.14 3.31 -3.87
N THR A 742 -35.76 3.09 -2.72
CA THR A 742 -35.27 3.58 -1.42
C THR A 742 -34.12 2.70 -0.93
N GLY A 743 -33.06 3.29 -0.37
CA GLY A 743 -31.80 2.60 -0.10
C GLY A 743 -31.83 1.52 1.00
N ARG A 744 -30.81 0.64 0.92
CA ARG A 744 -30.27 -0.21 2.00
C ARG A 744 -28.75 -0.05 1.92
N LEU A 745 -28.08 0.44 2.97
CA LEU A 745 -27.62 -0.34 4.14
C LEU A 745 -26.65 -1.46 3.78
N SER A 746 -25.40 -1.28 4.22
CA SER A 746 -24.27 -2.21 4.09
C SER A 746 -24.53 -3.55 4.79
N LEU A 747 -24.20 -4.65 4.09
CA LEU A 747 -23.96 -5.99 4.64
C LEU A 747 -23.39 -6.89 3.52
N ALA A 748 -22.06 -6.97 3.41
CA ALA A 748 -21.37 -7.80 2.40
C ALA A 748 -19.94 -8.18 2.84
N ALA A 749 -19.81 -9.06 3.84
CA ALA A 749 -18.51 -9.52 4.35
C ALA A 749 -18.55 -10.93 5.00
N ASP A 750 -19.40 -11.84 4.50
CA ASP A 750 -19.48 -13.24 4.95
C ASP A 750 -19.81 -14.17 3.77
N PHE A 751 -18.79 -14.64 3.04
CA PHE A 751 -18.87 -15.85 2.18
C PHE A 751 -17.46 -16.40 1.87
N PHE A 752 -16.89 -17.11 2.83
CA PHE A 752 -15.87 -18.14 2.58
C PHE A 752 -16.32 -19.42 3.29
N ASN A 753 -16.57 -20.47 2.51
CA ASN A 753 -17.08 -21.74 3.03
C ASN A 753 -16.34 -22.90 2.34
N LEU A 754 -15.35 -23.48 3.02
CA LEU A 754 -14.59 -24.62 2.49
C LEU A 754 -15.45 -25.88 2.60
N SER A 755 -15.90 -26.41 1.46
CA SER A 755 -16.47 -27.76 1.40
C SER A 755 -15.35 -28.79 1.30
N LEU A 756 -14.88 -29.27 2.46
CA LEU A 756 -14.06 -30.49 2.52
C LEU A 756 -14.98 -31.70 2.27
N HIS A 757 -14.74 -32.44 1.20
CA HIS A 757 -15.33 -33.76 1.00
C HIS A 757 -14.28 -34.84 1.19
N SER A 758 -14.48 -35.67 2.22
CA SER A 758 -13.64 -36.84 2.50
C SER A 758 -13.88 -37.92 1.45
N SER A 759 -12.81 -38.48 0.89
CA SER A 759 -12.90 -39.71 0.10
C SER A 759 -13.19 -40.91 1.01
N LYS A 760 -13.99 -41.86 0.53
CA LYS A 760 -14.17 -43.19 1.13
C LYS A 760 -14.44 -44.21 0.02
N ASP A 761 -13.81 -45.37 0.13
CA ASP A 761 -13.67 -46.36 -0.94
C ASP A 761 -14.94 -47.15 -1.29
N ARG A 762 -14.98 -47.67 -2.53
CA ARG A 762 -15.51 -49.02 -2.84
C ARG A 762 -15.14 -49.52 -4.25
N ASP A 763 -14.09 -50.33 -4.30
CA ASP A 763 -14.15 -51.74 -4.74
C ASP A 763 -14.95 -52.10 -6.02
N ARG A 764 -14.25 -52.40 -7.14
CA ARG A 764 -14.12 -53.79 -7.71
C ARG A 764 -13.56 -53.88 -9.15
N THR A 765 -12.49 -54.68 -9.32
CA THR A 765 -12.15 -55.61 -10.46
C THR A 765 -12.12 -55.07 -11.92
N VAL A 766 -11.25 -55.50 -12.84
CA VAL A 766 -10.70 -56.85 -13.16
C VAL A 766 -9.22 -56.78 -13.66
N ASP A 767 -8.55 -57.93 -13.67
CA ASP A 767 -7.12 -58.23 -13.91
C ASP A 767 -6.44 -57.79 -15.23
N SER A 768 -5.15 -57.45 -15.13
CA SER A 768 -3.99 -58.22 -15.67
C SER A 768 -2.67 -57.56 -15.20
N GLY A 769 -1.61 -58.25 -14.76
CA GLY A 769 -0.72 -59.11 -15.54
C GLY A 769 0.37 -58.26 -16.23
N THR A 770 1.69 -58.35 -15.96
CA THR A 770 2.47 -59.42 -15.30
C THR A 770 3.84 -58.93 -14.76
N SER A 771 4.40 -59.63 -13.76
CA SER A 771 5.86 -59.82 -13.46
C SER A 771 6.84 -58.62 -13.32
N SER A 772 7.19 -58.31 -12.06
CA SER A 772 8.54 -58.41 -11.44
C SER A 772 9.77 -58.71 -12.34
N GLN A 773 11.00 -58.23 -12.06
CA GLN A 773 11.78 -58.48 -10.83
C GLN A 773 13.02 -57.56 -10.61
N THR A 774 13.29 -57.19 -9.34
CA THR A 774 14.63 -56.88 -8.76
C THR A 774 15.38 -55.63 -9.30
N ARG A 775 16.40 -55.06 -8.63
CA ARG A 775 17.29 -55.54 -7.55
C ARG A 775 17.76 -54.37 -6.65
N SER A 776 18.18 -54.64 -5.40
CA SER A 776 18.55 -53.60 -4.43
C SER A 776 19.90 -53.84 -3.73
N THR A 777 20.44 -52.75 -3.15
CA THR A 777 21.27 -52.66 -1.91
C THR A 777 22.69 -53.26 -1.82
N THR A 778 23.57 -52.52 -1.09
CA THR A 778 24.84 -52.93 -0.42
C THR A 778 26.02 -53.37 -1.32
N ALA A 779 27.32 -53.19 -0.99
CA ALA A 779 28.07 -52.46 0.06
C ALA A 779 29.56 -52.31 -0.41
N GLY A 780 30.50 -51.57 0.21
CA GLY A 780 30.47 -50.65 1.37
C GLY A 780 31.78 -50.70 2.21
N SER A 781 32.21 -49.56 2.79
CA SER A 781 33.44 -49.37 3.62
C SER A 781 34.80 -49.42 2.86
N ARG A 782 35.97 -48.95 3.35
CA ARG A 782 36.41 -48.41 4.67
C ARG A 782 37.76 -47.64 4.56
N LEU A 783 38.11 -46.81 5.57
CA LEU A 783 39.44 -46.19 5.84
C LEU A 783 39.90 -45.13 4.80
N THR A 784 40.64 -44.04 5.04
CA THR A 784 41.16 -43.27 6.22
C THR A 784 41.47 -41.83 5.70
N TRP A 785 42.01 -40.80 6.39
CA TRP A 785 42.79 -40.58 7.63
C TRP A 785 42.33 -39.25 8.32
N ASN A 786 43.13 -38.68 9.24
CA ASN A 786 42.95 -37.38 9.94
C ASN A 786 44.36 -36.89 10.40
N PRO A 787 44.63 -35.69 10.98
CA PRO A 787 43.92 -34.40 11.07
C PRO A 787 44.89 -33.17 10.81
N PHE A 788 44.63 -32.00 11.45
CA PHE A 788 45.53 -30.85 11.75
C PHE A 788 45.73 -29.64 10.79
N ARG A 789 44.71 -28.78 10.75
CA ARG A 789 44.73 -27.39 11.30
C ARG A 789 46.09 -26.68 11.55
N THR A 790 46.28 -25.50 10.95
CA THR A 790 46.98 -24.35 11.58
C THR A 790 46.44 -22.99 11.09
N LYS A 791 46.68 -21.92 11.87
CA LYS A 791 46.41 -20.50 11.51
C LYS A 791 47.74 -19.73 11.55
N SER A 792 47.83 -18.56 10.88
CA SER A 792 47.98 -17.23 11.55
C SER A 792 48.70 -16.16 10.71
N ARG A 793 48.22 -14.89 10.82
CA ARG A 793 49.02 -13.64 10.92
C ARG A 793 49.85 -13.17 9.71
N GLU A 794 50.35 -11.93 9.65
CA GLU A 794 49.84 -10.56 9.98
C GLU A 794 50.91 -9.55 9.45
N ARG A 795 50.52 -8.37 8.90
CA ARG A 795 51.37 -7.15 8.75
C ARG A 795 52.59 -7.25 7.79
N GLN A 796 53.30 -6.19 7.35
CA GLN A 796 53.05 -4.72 7.25
C GLN A 796 54.01 -4.10 6.21
N ASN A 797 53.62 -2.94 5.62
CA ASN A 797 54.47 -1.94 4.93
C ASN A 797 55.20 -2.38 3.61
N GLY A 798 55.50 -1.51 2.63
CA GLY A 798 55.06 -0.11 2.38
C GLY A 798 55.98 0.66 1.40
N HIS A 799 55.51 1.83 0.91
CA HIS A 799 56.23 2.89 0.15
C HIS A 799 56.66 2.63 -1.32
N GLY A 800 56.82 3.73 -2.11
CA GLY A 800 57.14 3.76 -3.56
C GLY A 800 55.90 3.94 -4.45
N HIS A 801 55.42 5.12 -4.91
CA HIS A 801 55.96 6.44 -5.31
C HIS A 801 56.40 6.57 -6.80
N HIS A 802 55.84 7.60 -7.47
CA HIS A 802 56.15 8.21 -8.80
C HIS A 802 55.58 7.66 -10.14
N HIS A 803 54.97 8.63 -10.86
CA HIS A 803 54.83 8.92 -12.31
C HIS A 803 54.56 7.82 -13.38
N LEU A 804 53.66 7.95 -14.37
CA LEU A 804 53.08 9.07 -15.18
C LEU A 804 53.83 9.32 -16.52
N HIS A 805 53.35 8.67 -17.60
CA HIS A 805 53.16 9.20 -18.99
C HIS A 805 52.50 8.13 -19.90
N GLN A 806 51.45 8.46 -20.68
CA GLN A 806 51.43 8.73 -22.15
C GLN A 806 51.83 7.54 -23.07
N GLN A 807 50.94 7.07 -23.98
CA GLN A 807 50.81 7.43 -25.43
C GLN A 807 52.04 7.05 -26.29
N SER A 808 51.96 6.50 -27.51
CA SER A 808 50.84 6.07 -28.40
C SER A 808 51.38 5.31 -29.65
N HIS A 809 50.50 4.84 -30.58
CA HIS A 809 50.80 4.18 -31.89
C HIS A 809 51.39 2.75 -31.81
N HIS A 810 51.36 1.87 -32.83
CA HIS A 810 50.75 1.79 -34.19
C HIS A 810 50.37 0.29 -34.42
N HIS A 811 49.22 -0.12 -34.97
CA HIS A 811 48.76 -0.18 -36.37
C HIS A 811 49.40 -1.29 -37.27
N ALA A 812 48.56 -1.86 -38.18
CA ALA A 812 48.81 -2.90 -39.20
C ALA A 812 49.00 -4.39 -38.75
N MET A 813 48.84 -5.41 -39.61
CA MET A 813 47.69 -5.82 -40.48
C MET A 813 47.94 -7.25 -41.07
N MET A 814 46.87 -7.93 -41.53
CA MET A 814 46.83 -9.00 -42.56
C MET A 814 47.62 -10.33 -42.42
N ALA A 815 46.87 -11.47 -42.39
CA ALA A 815 46.95 -12.64 -43.29
C ALA A 815 46.11 -13.84 -42.74
N LEU A 816 44.89 -14.08 -43.22
CA LEU A 816 44.52 -14.95 -44.36
C LEU A 816 44.71 -16.49 -44.18
N LYS A 817 43.58 -17.22 -44.05
CA LYS A 817 43.23 -18.39 -44.91
C LYS A 817 41.82 -18.95 -44.66
N THR A 818 41.06 -19.13 -45.74
CA THR A 818 39.87 -20.02 -45.89
C THR A 818 40.28 -21.22 -46.79
N PRO A 819 39.50 -22.32 -46.92
CA PRO A 819 38.16 -22.40 -47.56
C PRO A 819 37.08 -22.95 -46.56
N SER A 820 35.93 -23.58 -46.88
CA SER A 820 35.27 -24.07 -48.11
C SER A 820 33.72 -24.07 -48.03
N THR A 821 33.04 -24.50 -49.10
CA THR A 821 31.58 -24.50 -49.35
C THR A 821 31.21 -25.54 -50.42
N PRO A 822 29.93 -25.79 -50.83
CA PRO A 822 28.59 -25.45 -50.26
C PRO A 822 27.85 -26.76 -49.80
N PRO A 823 26.78 -27.39 -50.40
CA PRO A 823 25.60 -26.95 -51.19
C PRO A 823 24.19 -27.63 -50.94
N VAL A 824 23.12 -26.85 -51.22
CA VAL A 824 21.87 -27.19 -51.96
C VAL A 824 20.64 -27.92 -51.32
N SER A 825 19.48 -27.23 -51.43
CA SER A 825 18.05 -27.67 -51.56
C SER A 825 17.18 -28.16 -50.37
N GLY A 826 15.87 -27.81 -50.44
CA GLY A 826 14.77 -28.14 -49.49
C GLY A 826 14.29 -26.89 -48.72
N GLU A 827 13.19 -26.17 -48.98
CA GLU A 827 11.80 -26.48 -49.43
C GLU A 827 10.99 -27.38 -48.46
N VAL A 828 9.73 -27.11 -48.08
CA VAL A 828 8.80 -25.95 -48.28
C VAL A 828 7.54 -26.09 -47.36
N ILE A 829 6.67 -25.05 -47.22
CA ILE A 829 5.25 -25.11 -46.71
C ILE A 829 5.05 -25.41 -45.17
N CYS A 830 4.07 -24.89 -44.39
CA CYS A 830 3.05 -23.83 -44.57
C CYS A 830 2.44 -23.28 -43.25
N LYS A 831 2.12 -21.98 -43.24
CA LYS A 831 0.85 -21.30 -42.86
C LYS A 831 0.03 -21.60 -41.58
N ASN A 832 -0.47 -20.47 -41.05
CA ASN A 832 -1.75 -20.19 -40.35
C ASN A 832 -1.89 -20.55 -38.86
N ILE A 833 -2.45 -19.75 -37.93
CA ILE A 833 -3.35 -18.54 -37.88
C ILE A 833 -4.72 -18.85 -37.23
N ILE A 834 -5.22 -17.89 -36.42
CA ILE A 834 -6.59 -17.66 -35.90
C ILE A 834 -6.99 -18.24 -34.51
N MET A 835 -7.14 -17.30 -33.57
CA MET A 835 -8.18 -17.10 -32.54
C MET A 835 -8.68 -18.26 -31.66
N ARG A 836 -8.68 -18.01 -30.34
CA ARG A 836 -9.85 -17.37 -29.69
C ARG A 836 -9.42 -16.30 -28.70
#